data_AF-A0A210QE40-F1
#
_entry.id   AF-A0A210QE40-F1
#
_cell.length_a   1.000
_cell.length_b   1.000
_cell.length_c   1.000
_cell.angle_alpha   90.00
_cell.angle_beta   90.00
_cell.angle_gamma   90.00
#
_symmetry.space_group_name_H-M   'P 1'
#
loop_
_entity.id
_entity.type
_entity.pdbx_description
1 polymer ?
#
loop_
_entity_poly.entity_id
_entity_poly.type
_entity_poly.pdbx_seq_one_letter_code
_entity_poly.pdbx_strand_id
1 'polypeptide(L)'
;MDDRVHQLTDNLQGTTRNLRSLDRMLGTYRDVGREQRGAVDRLRDDLRTTQDELQRERVRSPLHHRDYGSDSEYEISPMANRRRRKRRSTVRFADDMNRELHGLHRSFRDLSNDHFDLETSLNRETERRDRNDGESKRTMREISDNLKRLPHSDPVAMRVEERLAAIQNELRSERQSLNRYDELVNLSTDLRQALNTHQHLLTQPQRPAMDDRLQAQYIQAESQKNRIESELDAVKRKLDQTAGGKAALEQQVGDLRAQLNRMEQDRARMKNHLEESRYEEEVRDRRKKQSLEEDRDRVRRSLEKEVVDLRGQLSRSMGAHGEVDELRRGIDRSERQRAQLSDHIETITRDLENREKQTAKLITQLKETSDKFEEADRHKSQLMAQYEDTLGRLKECSKELEKTVTELRGTQGTLSEAERKRDEFKGRAQETVRQWKMKTKQLEREVDRHKHGTNTLMQRNEQLVKELEGMRHQLHHQGVQMDNLKRELGDALAVRAAQDEQIRLKDVEINELKSVRMDLDHELRDSRSVCDRMENELNAAQTRVSTLSEEKNRLEDKLSSVEAAHLLSQDQANQLQQELKELSSVKAEFASQLSLANGKIHDLRHNFVELQHREKAAREELKIYQRQLAEERESHHNTVENLKQELNEVKVREAHVMQDIQRKMKRGHAEYEATIQALKMELGEEKSSSKISKRNEEKMRQDVERLTHEVERSEEESSNLLRRLEHAHQEFQTQTQMAESDMSRVKKYEDELFALKSELKKSRTDHDGLVYEMVTEVDTLMELVATGSMEKRQTVTAVKGAPNGPSATVVDIKSKMKWLRREIRDRIKYEQKLRKDLREALTCNDHDRQFLLAELAKREDVLDELSSAKQELAYRDLDNVQAVEKLQEHILDLTDELELRKIREEEIIRAQESDKQHIIEDLHELRTVQEEKARIEDRYLRLSETMRALQDEIKSANIGGNKVTEFERERNVGNLRKSTTPRKKNQRVRIHESSKRPITPPSKLKKGQTPPMSLSEEEFKRRYMSEKDC
;
A
#
# COMPACT_ATOMS: atom_id res chain seq x y z
N MET A 1 -42.33 11.78 -22.95
CA MET A 1 -40.95 12.25 -23.21
C MET A 1 -40.69 12.39 -24.70
N ASP A 2 -41.37 11.57 -25.48
CA ASP A 2 -41.06 11.17 -26.84
C ASP A 2 -41.13 12.34 -27.82
N ASP A 3 -42.05 13.30 -27.64
CA ASP A 3 -42.12 14.52 -28.47
C ASP A 3 -40.80 15.32 -28.47
N ARG A 4 -40.10 15.39 -27.33
CA ARG A 4 -38.79 16.04 -27.26
C ARG A 4 -37.71 15.23 -27.97
N VAL A 5 -37.79 13.89 -27.92
CA VAL A 5 -36.86 13.01 -28.64
C VAL A 5 -37.09 13.14 -30.15
N HIS A 6 -38.34 13.15 -30.61
CA HIS A 6 -38.70 13.35 -32.00
C HIS A 6 -38.26 14.74 -32.49
N GLN A 7 -38.53 15.82 -31.74
CA GLN A 7 -38.03 17.16 -32.10
C GLN A 7 -36.50 17.23 -32.12
N LEU A 8 -35.79 16.54 -31.22
CA LEU A 8 -34.32 16.48 -31.27
C LEU A 8 -33.85 15.69 -32.51
N THR A 9 -34.49 14.56 -32.83
CA THR A 9 -34.20 13.75 -34.01
C THR A 9 -34.47 14.50 -35.31
N ASP A 10 -35.59 15.21 -35.44
CA ASP A 10 -35.91 16.01 -36.62
C ASP A 10 -34.96 17.20 -36.80
N ASN A 11 -34.57 17.86 -35.70
CA ASN A 11 -33.54 18.90 -35.74
C ASN A 11 -32.17 18.34 -36.14
N LEU A 12 -31.78 17.16 -35.63
CA LEU A 12 -30.54 16.47 -36.02
C LEU A 12 -30.57 15.96 -37.46
N GLN A 13 -31.73 15.51 -37.97
CA GLN A 13 -31.90 15.22 -39.39
C GLN A 13 -31.86 16.50 -40.23
N GLY A 14 -32.39 17.61 -39.72
CA GLY A 14 -32.34 18.94 -40.34
C GLY A 14 -30.90 19.43 -40.51
N THR A 15 -30.10 19.43 -39.44
CA THR A 15 -28.67 19.77 -39.50
C THR A 15 -27.91 18.80 -40.41
N THR A 16 -28.21 17.50 -40.36
CA THR A 16 -27.60 16.50 -41.28
C THR A 16 -27.95 16.77 -42.75
N ARG A 17 -29.18 17.18 -43.07
CA ARG A 17 -29.59 17.59 -44.43
C ARG A 17 -28.86 18.86 -44.87
N ASN A 18 -28.72 19.84 -43.97
CA ASN A 18 -28.02 21.10 -44.24
C ASN A 18 -26.51 20.87 -44.49
N LEU A 19 -25.85 20.04 -43.66
CA LEU A 19 -24.45 19.65 -43.86
C LEU A 19 -24.24 18.94 -45.22
N ARG A 20 -25.15 18.02 -45.60
CA ARG A 20 -25.15 17.37 -46.93
C ARG A 20 -25.54 18.28 -48.09
N SER A 21 -26.01 19.50 -47.82
CA SER A 21 -26.21 20.55 -48.84
C SER A 21 -24.93 21.39 -48.96
N LEU A 22 -24.36 21.79 -47.83
CA LEU A 22 -23.14 22.58 -47.73
C LEU A 22 -21.93 21.84 -48.32
N ASP A 23 -21.77 20.54 -48.05
CA ASP A 23 -20.72 19.70 -48.64
C ASP A 23 -20.87 19.57 -50.17
N ARG A 24 -22.10 19.53 -50.71
CA ARG A 24 -22.33 19.57 -52.16
C ARG A 24 -21.99 20.93 -52.78
N MET A 25 -22.27 22.04 -52.09
CA MET A 25 -21.81 23.36 -52.53
C MET A 25 -20.28 23.46 -52.50
N LEU A 26 -19.62 22.96 -51.45
CA LEU A 26 -18.15 22.87 -51.38
C LEU A 26 -17.57 21.98 -52.49
N GLY A 27 -18.28 20.92 -52.89
CA GLY A 27 -18.01 20.17 -54.11
C GLY A 27 -17.98 21.07 -55.34
N THR A 28 -19.07 21.79 -55.62
CA THR A 28 -19.14 22.69 -56.79
C THR A 28 -18.08 23.80 -56.76
N TYR A 29 -17.72 24.34 -55.59
CA TYR A 29 -16.62 25.31 -55.48
C TYR A 29 -15.24 24.68 -55.74
N ARG A 30 -15.01 23.43 -55.34
CA ARG A 30 -13.79 22.68 -55.70
C ARG A 30 -13.70 22.42 -57.20
N ASP A 31 -14.84 22.17 -57.86
CA ASP A 31 -14.91 21.93 -59.31
C ASP A 31 -14.73 23.20 -60.14
N VAL A 32 -15.40 24.31 -59.80
CA VAL A 32 -15.11 25.62 -60.39
C VAL A 32 -13.64 26.00 -60.15
N GLY A 33 -13.09 25.72 -58.96
CA GLY A 33 -11.66 25.90 -58.69
C GLY A 33 -10.75 24.94 -59.45
N ARG A 34 -11.22 23.78 -59.95
CA ARG A 34 -10.48 22.90 -60.87
C ARG A 34 -10.51 23.46 -62.29
N GLU A 35 -11.67 23.90 -62.77
CA GLU A 35 -11.83 24.53 -64.09
C GLU A 35 -11.02 25.82 -64.22
N GLN A 36 -11.04 26.68 -63.20
CA GLN A 36 -10.21 27.90 -63.16
C GLN A 36 -8.71 27.60 -63.19
N ARG A 37 -8.24 26.55 -62.49
CA ARG A 37 -6.84 26.11 -62.60
C ARG A 37 -6.53 25.58 -64.00
N GLY A 38 -7.39 24.74 -64.57
CA GLY A 38 -7.25 24.27 -65.95
C GLY A 38 -7.23 25.40 -66.99
N ALA A 39 -7.96 26.49 -66.77
CA ALA A 39 -7.91 27.68 -67.60
C ALA A 39 -6.62 28.48 -67.41
N VAL A 40 -6.15 28.66 -66.16
CA VAL A 40 -4.87 29.32 -65.84
C VAL A 40 -3.67 28.54 -66.39
N ASP A 41 -3.70 27.21 -66.35
CA ASP A 41 -2.62 26.38 -66.86
C ASP A 41 -2.59 26.36 -68.40
N ARG A 42 -3.76 26.35 -69.08
CA ARG A 42 -3.82 26.64 -70.52
C ARG A 42 -3.22 28.00 -70.87
N LEU A 43 -3.63 29.06 -70.16
CA LEU A 43 -3.08 30.42 -70.38
C LEU A 43 -1.57 30.49 -70.11
N ARG A 44 -1.02 29.65 -69.21
CA ARG A 44 0.43 29.53 -68.99
C ARG A 44 1.14 28.83 -70.14
N ASP A 45 0.53 27.82 -70.73
CA ASP A 45 1.10 27.09 -71.87
C ASP A 45 0.95 27.87 -73.19
N ASP A 46 -0.13 28.65 -73.36
CA ASP A 46 -0.28 29.66 -74.41
C ASP A 46 0.78 30.77 -74.26
N LEU A 47 1.02 31.24 -73.03
CA LEU A 47 2.03 32.27 -72.74
C LEU A 47 3.46 31.73 -72.89
N ARG A 48 3.71 30.44 -72.62
CA ARG A 48 4.95 29.76 -72.97
C ARG A 48 5.12 29.64 -74.48
N THR A 49 4.08 29.24 -75.20
CA THR A 49 4.12 29.07 -76.67
C THR A 49 4.41 30.40 -77.37
N THR A 50 3.72 31.47 -76.97
CA THR A 50 3.98 32.83 -77.48
C THR A 50 5.34 33.38 -77.03
N GLN A 51 5.83 33.06 -75.83
CA GLN A 51 7.20 33.39 -75.42
C GLN A 51 8.25 32.66 -76.29
N ASP A 52 8.03 31.38 -76.59
CA ASP A 52 8.87 30.57 -77.46
C ASP A 52 8.87 31.10 -78.90
N GLU A 53 7.72 31.51 -79.43
CA GLU A 53 7.61 32.18 -80.73
C GLU A 53 8.35 33.53 -80.74
N LEU A 54 8.20 34.34 -79.69
CA LEU A 54 8.95 35.59 -79.51
C LEU A 54 10.46 35.37 -79.31
N GLN A 55 10.91 34.18 -78.88
CA GLN A 55 12.31 33.80 -78.90
C GLN A 55 12.75 33.34 -80.31
N ARG A 56 11.93 32.56 -81.01
CA ARG A 56 12.19 32.09 -82.39
C ARG A 56 12.24 33.24 -83.40
N GLU A 57 11.43 34.29 -83.25
CA GLU A 57 11.56 35.55 -84.01
C GLU A 57 12.85 36.30 -83.67
N ARG A 58 13.18 36.42 -82.38
CA ARG A 58 14.35 37.18 -81.91
C ARG A 58 15.68 36.52 -82.31
N VAL A 59 15.67 35.22 -82.62
CA VAL A 59 16.78 34.48 -83.23
C VAL A 59 16.86 34.70 -84.76
N ARG A 60 15.79 35.16 -85.43
CA ARG A 60 15.73 35.36 -86.89
C ARG A 60 16.04 36.78 -87.37
N SER A 61 16.08 37.79 -86.49
CA SER A 61 16.25 39.21 -86.90
C SER A 61 17.53 39.85 -86.36
N PRO A 62 18.61 39.93 -87.18
CA PRO A 62 19.85 40.59 -86.77
C PRO A 62 19.83 42.10 -87.06
N LEU A 63 20.02 42.90 -86.01
CA LEU A 63 20.58 44.26 -86.02
C LEU A 63 20.02 45.26 -87.07
N HIS A 64 19.18 46.20 -86.63
CA HIS A 64 19.33 47.60 -87.06
C HIS A 64 18.92 48.59 -85.95
N HIS A 65 19.91 49.33 -85.45
CA HIS A 65 19.73 50.41 -84.48
C HIS A 65 19.53 51.73 -85.24
N ARG A 66 18.40 52.42 -85.05
CA ARG A 66 18.18 53.73 -85.67
C ARG A 66 17.40 54.70 -84.79
N ASP A 67 18.17 55.56 -84.15
CA ASP A 67 17.75 56.83 -83.56
C ASP A 67 17.05 57.73 -84.60
N TYR A 68 15.99 58.43 -84.18
CA TYR A 68 15.31 59.45 -84.97
C TYR A 68 14.72 60.51 -84.04
N GLY A 69 15.37 61.68 -84.01
CA GLY A 69 14.87 62.87 -83.34
C GLY A 69 13.87 63.67 -84.17
N SER A 70 13.20 64.58 -83.47
CA SER A 70 12.35 65.68 -83.96
C SER A 70 12.95 66.43 -85.17
N ASP A 71 12.11 66.85 -86.14
CA ASP A 71 11.78 68.29 -86.23
C ASP A 71 10.67 68.68 -87.24
N SER A 72 9.97 69.76 -86.86
CA SER A 72 9.37 70.83 -87.67
C SER A 72 8.37 70.50 -88.79
N GLU A 73 7.09 70.70 -88.46
CA GLU A 73 6.17 71.68 -89.08
C GLU A 73 6.19 71.91 -90.61
N TYR A 74 5.00 71.80 -91.21
CA TYR A 74 4.71 72.20 -92.59
C TYR A 74 4.21 73.66 -92.66
N GLU A 75 4.79 74.48 -93.56
CA GLU A 75 4.03 75.54 -94.23
C GLU A 75 4.16 75.49 -95.76
N ILE A 76 3.02 75.23 -96.40
CA ILE A 76 2.44 75.89 -97.60
C ILE A 76 3.36 76.19 -98.80
N SER A 77 2.97 75.64 -99.95
CA SER A 77 3.60 75.87 -101.26
C SER A 77 3.33 77.26 -101.87
N PRO A 78 4.27 77.80 -102.69
CA PRO A 78 3.96 78.73 -103.77
C PRO A 78 4.06 78.05 -105.15
N MET A 79 3.31 78.56 -106.13
CA MET A 79 3.11 77.93 -107.44
C MET A 79 4.07 78.43 -108.54
N ALA A 80 4.27 77.57 -109.55
CA ALA A 80 4.43 77.91 -110.96
C ALA A 80 5.71 78.62 -111.51
N ASN A 81 6.62 77.77 -111.99
CA ASN A 81 6.91 77.64 -113.44
C ASN A 81 7.71 78.74 -114.19
N ARG A 82 8.97 78.45 -114.60
CA ARG A 82 9.39 78.31 -116.02
C ARG A 82 10.88 78.00 -116.28
N ARG A 83 11.14 76.81 -116.86
CA ARG A 83 12.29 76.46 -117.77
C ARG A 83 13.69 76.43 -117.08
N ARG A 84 14.75 75.71 -117.55
CA ARG A 84 15.06 75.13 -118.88
C ARG A 84 16.20 74.04 -118.82
N ARG A 85 15.95 72.78 -119.25
CA ARG A 85 16.95 71.68 -119.51
C ARG A 85 17.67 71.17 -118.22
N LYS A 86 18.26 69.96 -118.07
CA LYS A 86 18.51 68.67 -118.81
C LYS A 86 18.92 67.61 -117.71
N ARG A 87 19.14 66.28 -117.84
CA ARG A 87 19.13 65.22 -118.90
C ARG A 87 19.21 63.81 -118.23
N ARG A 88 18.20 62.92 -118.40
CA ARG A 88 18.19 61.47 -117.96
C ARG A 88 18.15 61.26 -116.42
N SER A 89 17.76 60.09 -115.87
CA SER A 89 17.58 58.73 -116.45
C SER A 89 16.31 58.00 -115.97
N THR A 90 16.07 56.78 -116.47
CA THR A 90 14.90 55.93 -116.16
C THR A 90 15.37 54.56 -115.70
N VAL A 91 14.88 54.08 -114.54
CA VAL A 91 15.00 52.69 -114.06
C VAL A 91 13.68 52.31 -113.38
N ARG A 92 13.19 51.09 -113.62
CA ARG A 92 12.03 50.49 -112.92
C ARG A 92 12.53 49.66 -111.73
N PHE A 93 11.76 49.57 -110.66
CA PHE A 93 12.00 48.61 -109.57
C PHE A 93 10.72 47.85 -109.20
N ALA A 94 10.89 46.53 -109.11
CA ALA A 94 10.00 45.44 -108.66
C ALA A 94 8.53 45.73 -108.28
N ASP A 95 7.61 45.04 -108.94
CA ASP A 95 6.20 44.91 -108.52
C ASP A 95 6.03 44.09 -107.22
N ASP A 96 7.05 43.34 -106.78
CA ASP A 96 7.00 42.49 -105.58
C ASP A 96 6.76 43.31 -104.30
N MET A 97 7.35 44.50 -104.19
CA MET A 97 7.10 45.44 -103.09
C MET A 97 5.62 45.82 -102.99
N ASN A 98 4.92 45.98 -104.12
CA ASN A 98 3.47 46.23 -104.11
C ASN A 98 2.69 45.00 -103.64
N ARG A 99 3.18 43.79 -103.91
CA ARG A 99 2.51 42.55 -103.50
C ARG A 99 2.62 42.32 -102.00
N GLU A 100 3.78 42.57 -101.41
CA GLU A 100 3.97 42.57 -99.96
C GLU A 100 3.23 43.73 -99.29
N LEU A 101 3.25 44.94 -99.86
CA LEU A 101 2.46 46.08 -99.37
C LEU A 101 0.95 45.82 -99.43
N HIS A 102 0.45 45.15 -100.48
CA HIS A 102 -0.94 44.69 -100.54
C HIS A 102 -1.25 43.50 -99.62
N GLY A 103 -0.24 42.75 -99.18
CA GLY A 103 -0.35 41.80 -98.08
C GLY A 103 -0.51 42.53 -96.74
N LEU A 104 0.41 43.43 -96.43
CA LEU A 104 0.41 44.27 -95.23
C LEU A 104 -0.83 45.16 -95.11
N HIS A 105 -1.29 45.78 -96.20
CA HIS A 105 -2.52 46.57 -96.22
C HIS A 105 -3.77 45.70 -96.06
N ARG A 106 -3.70 44.42 -96.41
CA ARG A 106 -4.78 43.46 -96.16
C ARG A 106 -4.77 43.03 -94.71
N SER A 107 -3.62 42.60 -94.17
CA SER A 107 -3.52 42.26 -92.74
C SER A 107 -3.80 43.45 -91.82
N PHE A 108 -3.44 44.69 -92.16
CA PHE A 108 -3.84 45.88 -91.39
C PHE A 108 -5.35 46.15 -91.45
N ARG A 109 -5.98 45.90 -92.61
CA ARG A 109 -7.43 46.03 -92.77
C ARG A 109 -8.18 44.94 -92.02
N ASP A 110 -7.70 43.71 -92.13
CA ASP A 110 -8.27 42.54 -91.45
C ASP A 110 -8.09 42.70 -89.94
N LEU A 111 -6.91 43.09 -89.44
CA LEU A 111 -6.71 43.44 -88.02
C LEU A 111 -7.56 44.65 -87.56
N SER A 112 -7.85 45.62 -88.43
CA SER A 112 -8.77 46.72 -88.09
C SER A 112 -10.23 46.27 -88.04
N ASN A 113 -10.62 45.32 -88.89
CA ASN A 113 -11.93 44.66 -88.81
C ASN A 113 -12.02 43.80 -87.55
N ASP A 114 -11.00 42.97 -87.27
CA ASP A 114 -10.91 42.12 -86.07
C ASP A 114 -10.95 42.97 -84.80
N HIS A 115 -10.26 44.12 -84.78
CA HIS A 115 -10.33 45.07 -83.66
C HIS A 115 -11.74 45.67 -83.51
N PHE A 116 -12.42 46.00 -84.62
CA PHE A 116 -13.80 46.52 -84.59
C PHE A 116 -14.81 45.44 -84.18
N ASP A 117 -14.62 44.19 -84.59
CA ASP A 117 -15.46 43.06 -84.19
C ASP A 117 -15.20 42.64 -82.74
N LEU A 118 -13.94 42.72 -82.25
CA LEU A 118 -13.64 42.64 -80.82
C LEU A 118 -14.27 43.80 -80.03
N GLU A 119 -14.17 45.04 -80.51
CA GLU A 119 -14.75 46.22 -79.85
C GLU A 119 -16.29 46.11 -79.78
N THR A 120 -16.95 45.73 -80.87
CA THR A 120 -18.41 45.50 -80.84
C THR A 120 -18.79 44.25 -80.05
N SER A 121 -17.93 43.23 -79.95
CA SER A 121 -18.14 42.08 -79.05
C SER A 121 -17.99 42.46 -77.57
N LEU A 122 -16.96 43.24 -77.23
CA LEU A 122 -16.70 43.72 -75.88
C LEU A 122 -17.78 44.69 -75.40
N ASN A 123 -18.26 45.57 -76.29
CA ASN A 123 -19.39 46.45 -76.01
C ASN A 123 -20.69 45.67 -75.82
N ARG A 124 -20.98 44.64 -76.65
CA ARG A 124 -22.13 43.73 -76.42
C ARG A 124 -22.04 42.97 -75.10
N GLU A 125 -20.86 42.50 -74.71
CA GLU A 125 -20.64 41.83 -73.42
C GLU A 125 -20.72 42.81 -72.24
N THR A 126 -20.28 44.06 -72.42
CA THR A 126 -20.45 45.12 -71.41
C THR A 126 -21.94 45.45 -71.22
N GLU A 127 -22.69 45.68 -72.30
CA GLU A 127 -24.14 45.85 -72.20
C GLU A 127 -24.84 44.62 -71.60
N ARG A 128 -24.34 43.40 -71.88
CA ARG A 128 -24.88 42.16 -71.28
C ARG A 128 -24.63 42.12 -69.77
N ARG A 129 -23.44 42.55 -69.33
CA ARG A 129 -23.13 42.70 -67.90
C ARG A 129 -23.99 43.77 -67.27
N ASP A 130 -24.11 44.96 -67.86
CA ASP A 130 -24.96 46.03 -67.31
C ASP A 130 -26.44 45.63 -67.21
N ARG A 131 -26.94 44.81 -68.14
CA ARG A 131 -28.27 44.17 -68.03
C ARG A 131 -28.33 43.15 -66.89
N ASN A 132 -27.39 42.21 -66.81
CA ASN A 132 -27.33 41.21 -65.73
C ASN A 132 -27.12 41.84 -64.33
N ASP A 133 -26.31 42.88 -64.21
CA ASP A 133 -26.08 43.66 -63.00
C ASP A 133 -27.32 44.49 -62.66
N GLY A 134 -27.98 45.07 -63.68
CA GLY A 134 -29.25 45.76 -63.53
C GLY A 134 -30.35 44.84 -63.02
N GLU A 135 -30.44 43.61 -63.53
CA GLU A 135 -31.35 42.56 -63.08
C GLU A 135 -30.97 42.04 -61.69
N SER A 136 -29.68 41.78 -61.41
CA SER A 136 -29.22 41.39 -60.07
C SER A 136 -29.48 42.47 -59.02
N LYS A 137 -29.32 43.74 -59.39
CA LYS A 137 -29.68 44.90 -58.55
C LYS A 137 -31.19 45.14 -58.50
N ARG A 138 -32.01 44.54 -59.38
CA ARG A 138 -33.48 44.51 -59.24
C ARG A 138 -33.92 43.36 -58.34
N THR A 139 -33.47 42.14 -58.58
CA THR A 139 -33.81 40.98 -57.74
C THR A 139 -33.34 41.16 -56.30
N MET A 140 -32.16 41.74 -56.06
CA MET A 140 -31.73 42.12 -54.70
C MET A 140 -32.61 43.19 -54.05
N ARG A 141 -33.17 44.14 -54.84
CA ARG A 141 -34.16 45.12 -54.34
C ARG A 141 -35.52 44.47 -54.10
N GLU A 142 -35.98 43.59 -54.99
CA GLU A 142 -37.22 42.83 -54.82
C GLU A 142 -37.14 41.89 -53.62
N ILE A 143 -36.01 41.22 -53.39
CA ILE A 143 -35.76 40.42 -52.17
C ILE A 143 -35.74 41.33 -50.93
N SER A 144 -35.06 42.48 -50.99
CA SER A 144 -35.03 43.46 -49.88
C SER A 144 -36.42 44.03 -49.57
N ASP A 145 -37.22 44.32 -50.58
CA ASP A 145 -38.56 44.89 -50.44
C ASP A 145 -39.61 43.83 -50.12
N ASN A 146 -39.42 42.57 -50.53
CA ASN A 146 -40.20 41.43 -50.04
C ASN A 146 -39.89 41.16 -48.56
N LEU A 147 -38.63 41.27 -48.12
CA LEU A 147 -38.27 41.25 -46.69
C LEU A 147 -38.98 42.38 -45.90
N LYS A 148 -39.12 43.57 -46.49
CA LYS A 148 -39.84 44.72 -45.87
C LYS A 148 -41.37 44.62 -45.96
N ARG A 149 -41.91 43.76 -46.85
CA ARG A 149 -43.35 43.60 -47.09
C ARG A 149 -43.94 42.35 -46.43
N LEU A 150 -43.12 41.44 -45.93
CA LEU A 150 -43.55 40.33 -45.08
C LEU A 150 -43.81 40.81 -43.64
N PRO A 151 -45.05 40.72 -43.11
CA PRO A 151 -45.29 40.92 -41.68
C PRO A 151 -44.64 39.78 -40.88
N HIS A 152 -44.27 40.05 -39.63
CA HIS A 152 -43.64 39.05 -38.75
C HIS A 152 -44.55 37.83 -38.55
N SER A 153 -44.13 36.67 -39.09
CA SER A 153 -44.80 35.39 -38.90
C SER A 153 -43.87 34.19 -39.10
N ASP A 154 -42.66 34.24 -38.54
CA ASP A 154 -41.89 33.02 -38.29
C ASP A 154 -42.54 32.26 -37.10
N PRO A 155 -43.07 31.04 -37.30
CA PRO A 155 -43.74 30.25 -36.26
C PRO A 155 -42.78 29.61 -35.22
N VAL A 156 -41.47 29.85 -35.37
CA VAL A 156 -40.45 29.63 -34.34
C VAL A 156 -40.27 30.91 -33.52
N ALA A 157 -40.10 32.07 -34.17
CA ALA A 157 -39.99 33.37 -33.49
C ALA A 157 -41.21 33.65 -32.61
N MET A 158 -42.44 33.52 -33.13
CA MET A 158 -43.69 33.66 -32.36
C MET A 158 -43.70 32.78 -31.09
N ARG A 159 -43.17 31.55 -31.18
CA ARG A 159 -43.17 30.58 -30.07
C ARG A 159 -42.09 30.88 -29.03
N VAL A 160 -40.97 31.47 -29.47
CA VAL A 160 -39.92 32.01 -28.60
C VAL A 160 -40.40 33.30 -27.94
N GLU A 161 -41.12 34.17 -28.65
CA GLU A 161 -41.75 35.37 -28.11
C GLU A 161 -42.88 35.04 -27.13
N GLU A 162 -43.74 34.05 -27.40
CA GLU A 162 -44.70 33.52 -26.42
C GLU A 162 -43.99 32.98 -25.18
N ARG A 163 -42.89 32.25 -25.34
CA ARG A 163 -42.10 31.71 -24.21
C ARG A 163 -41.42 32.82 -23.41
N LEU A 164 -40.88 33.84 -24.07
CA LEU A 164 -40.27 35.01 -23.44
C LEU A 164 -41.32 35.93 -22.81
N ALA A 165 -42.52 36.05 -23.39
CA ALA A 165 -43.64 36.79 -22.83
C ALA A 165 -44.22 36.07 -21.60
N ALA A 166 -44.31 34.74 -21.61
CA ALA A 166 -44.63 33.94 -20.43
C ALA A 166 -43.60 34.18 -19.31
N ILE A 167 -42.30 34.04 -19.60
CA ILE A 167 -41.22 34.28 -18.63
C ILE A 167 -41.21 35.75 -18.15
N GLN A 168 -41.47 36.73 -19.03
CA GLN A 168 -41.61 38.14 -18.63
C GLN A 168 -42.86 38.37 -17.78
N ASN A 169 -43.94 37.61 -17.96
CA ASN A 169 -45.15 37.74 -17.16
C ASN A 169 -45.04 37.02 -15.81
N GLU A 170 -44.34 35.88 -15.75
CA GLU A 170 -43.89 35.26 -14.50
C GLU A 170 -43.02 36.26 -13.72
N LEU A 171 -41.96 36.80 -14.32
CA LEU A 171 -41.09 37.84 -13.73
C LEU A 171 -41.84 39.15 -13.38
N ARG A 172 -42.91 39.52 -14.09
CA ARG A 172 -43.77 40.66 -13.72
C ARG A 172 -44.64 40.32 -12.51
N SER A 173 -45.15 39.10 -12.40
CA SER A 173 -45.93 38.65 -11.25
C SER A 173 -45.07 38.53 -9.98
N GLU A 174 -43.83 38.04 -10.10
CA GLU A 174 -42.84 38.07 -9.01
C GLU A 174 -42.48 39.51 -8.62
N ARG A 175 -42.33 40.43 -9.58
CA ARG A 175 -42.08 41.85 -9.27
C ARG A 175 -43.30 42.51 -8.61
N GLN A 176 -44.52 42.12 -8.97
CA GLN A 176 -45.74 42.61 -8.33
C GLN A 176 -45.95 42.04 -6.91
N SER A 177 -45.39 40.87 -6.59
CA SER A 177 -45.36 40.38 -5.20
C SER A 177 -44.36 41.14 -4.30
N LEU A 178 -43.44 41.91 -4.90
CA LEU A 178 -42.43 42.75 -4.23
C LEU A 178 -42.72 44.26 -4.36
N ASN A 179 -44.00 44.64 -4.43
CA ASN A 179 -44.42 46.04 -4.51
C ASN A 179 -44.13 46.84 -3.22
N ARG A 180 -43.00 47.55 -3.21
CA ARG A 180 -42.73 48.76 -2.40
C ARG A 180 -42.20 49.88 -3.30
N TYR A 181 -43.04 50.40 -4.21
CA TYR A 181 -42.59 51.33 -5.26
C TYR A 181 -43.39 52.63 -5.43
N ASP A 182 -44.49 52.83 -4.69
CA ASP A 182 -45.29 54.07 -4.77
C ASP A 182 -44.54 55.30 -4.22
N GLU A 183 -43.56 55.12 -3.33
CA GLU A 183 -42.77 56.22 -2.76
C GLU A 183 -41.75 56.81 -3.76
N LEU A 184 -41.24 56.01 -4.70
CA LEU A 184 -40.19 56.42 -5.64
C LEU A 184 -40.71 57.18 -6.87
N VAL A 185 -41.98 57.01 -7.23
CA VAL A 185 -42.58 57.73 -8.36
C VAL A 185 -42.76 59.22 -8.04
N ASN A 186 -43.24 59.54 -6.83
CA ASN A 186 -43.43 60.91 -6.35
C ASN A 186 -42.11 61.69 -6.29
N LEU A 187 -41.01 61.02 -5.88
CA LEU A 187 -39.69 61.63 -5.85
C LEU A 187 -39.17 62.01 -7.26
N SER A 188 -39.64 61.34 -8.32
CA SER A 188 -39.29 61.67 -9.71
C SER A 188 -40.05 62.88 -10.27
N THR A 189 -41.24 63.20 -9.73
CA THR A 189 -42.00 64.39 -10.14
C THR A 189 -41.44 65.66 -9.52
N ASP A 190 -41.09 65.63 -8.24
CA ASP A 190 -40.58 66.80 -7.51
C ASP A 190 -39.23 67.28 -8.06
N LEU A 191 -38.34 66.34 -8.40
CA LEU A 191 -37.04 66.62 -9.00
C LEU A 191 -37.13 67.32 -10.36
N ARG A 192 -38.20 67.06 -11.14
CA ARG A 192 -38.44 67.74 -12.43
C ARG A 192 -38.99 69.15 -12.24
N GLN A 193 -39.79 69.39 -11.19
CA GLN A 193 -40.26 70.74 -10.85
C GLN A 193 -39.12 71.61 -10.27
N ALA A 194 -38.23 71.01 -9.48
CA ALA A 194 -37.02 71.67 -8.98
C ALA A 194 -36.06 72.11 -10.09
N LEU A 195 -35.88 71.32 -11.15
CA LEU A 195 -35.04 71.69 -12.29
C LEU A 195 -35.63 72.84 -13.13
N ASN A 196 -36.93 72.80 -13.44
CA ASN A 196 -37.59 73.87 -14.21
C ASN A 196 -37.58 75.22 -13.48
N THR A 197 -37.68 75.24 -12.15
CA THR A 197 -37.59 76.48 -11.37
C THR A 197 -36.17 77.05 -11.32
N HIS A 198 -35.15 76.20 -11.37
CA HIS A 198 -33.74 76.64 -11.41
C HIS A 198 -33.37 77.31 -12.76
N GLN A 199 -33.91 76.79 -13.87
CA GLN A 199 -33.54 77.25 -15.21
C GLN A 199 -34.06 78.66 -15.54
N HIS A 200 -35.11 79.13 -14.87
CA HIS A 200 -35.76 80.41 -15.15
C HIS A 200 -35.11 81.64 -14.47
N LEU A 201 -34.16 81.41 -13.55
CA LEU A 201 -33.48 82.46 -12.75
C LEU A 201 -32.16 82.98 -13.37
N LEU A 202 -31.66 82.34 -14.43
CA LEU A 202 -30.37 82.71 -15.06
C LEU A 202 -30.45 83.91 -16.04
N THR A 203 -31.62 84.55 -16.15
CA THR A 203 -31.91 85.55 -17.20
C THR A 203 -32.01 87.00 -16.69
N GLN A 204 -31.53 87.32 -15.49
CA GLN A 204 -31.39 88.71 -15.01
C GLN A 204 -30.03 88.98 -14.34
N PRO A 205 -29.42 90.18 -14.54
CA PRO A 205 -28.05 90.45 -14.11
C PRO A 205 -27.96 91.21 -12.76
N GLN A 206 -27.72 90.51 -11.65
CA GLN A 206 -27.07 91.11 -10.47
C GLN A 206 -26.11 90.12 -9.76
N ARG A 207 -24.85 90.53 -9.61
CA ARG A 207 -23.91 90.08 -8.57
C ARG A 207 -23.84 91.22 -7.53
N PRO A 208 -23.86 90.94 -6.21
CA PRO A 208 -22.69 90.31 -5.58
C PRO A 208 -22.95 89.19 -4.56
N ALA A 209 -24.19 89.01 -4.08
CA ALA A 209 -24.49 88.23 -2.86
C ALA A 209 -24.27 86.69 -2.93
N MET A 210 -23.78 86.15 -4.04
CA MET A 210 -23.42 84.73 -4.17
C MET A 210 -21.97 84.46 -3.80
N ASP A 211 -21.07 85.41 -3.99
CA ASP A 211 -19.63 85.18 -3.81
C ASP A 211 -19.29 85.02 -2.32
N ASP A 212 -19.86 85.85 -1.44
CA ASP A 212 -19.76 85.71 0.03
C ASP A 212 -20.23 84.33 0.52
N ARG A 213 -21.29 83.79 -0.09
CA ARG A 213 -21.90 82.51 0.32
C ARG A 213 -21.07 81.31 -0.13
N LEU A 214 -20.47 81.39 -1.31
CA LEU A 214 -19.47 80.42 -1.78
C LEU A 214 -18.19 80.48 -0.94
N GLN A 215 -17.72 81.68 -0.58
CA GLN A 215 -16.53 81.86 0.26
C GLN A 215 -16.75 81.31 1.68
N ALA A 216 -17.93 81.52 2.28
CA ALA A 216 -18.31 80.90 3.55
C ALA A 216 -18.35 79.37 3.49
N GLN A 217 -18.89 78.79 2.40
CA GLN A 217 -18.88 77.33 2.18
C GLN A 217 -17.47 76.77 1.96
N TYR A 218 -16.59 77.50 1.25
CA TYR A 218 -15.20 77.10 1.06
C TYR A 218 -14.44 77.05 2.40
N ILE A 219 -14.58 78.08 3.24
CA ILE A 219 -13.97 78.12 4.59
C ILE A 219 -14.52 76.97 5.45
N GLN A 220 -15.80 76.63 5.33
CA GLN A 220 -16.38 75.49 6.05
C GLN A 220 -15.80 74.16 5.57
N ALA A 221 -15.66 73.94 4.26
CA ALA A 221 -15.05 72.74 3.69
C ALA A 221 -13.56 72.60 4.07
N GLU A 222 -12.81 73.70 4.06
CA GLU A 222 -11.40 73.72 4.46
C GLU A 222 -11.24 73.44 5.97
N SER A 223 -12.16 73.92 6.81
CA SER A 223 -12.21 73.55 8.24
C SER A 223 -12.49 72.06 8.47
N GLN A 224 -13.30 71.42 7.61
CA GLN A 224 -13.57 69.97 7.67
C GLN A 224 -12.37 69.16 7.17
N LYS A 225 -11.71 69.59 6.10
CA LYS A 225 -10.45 68.99 5.62
C LYS A 225 -9.39 68.98 6.71
N ASN A 226 -9.10 70.14 7.32
CA ASN A 226 -8.08 70.26 8.37
C ASN A 226 -8.40 69.37 9.59
N ARG A 227 -9.70 69.16 9.87
CA ARG A 227 -10.16 68.24 10.92
C ARG A 227 -9.85 66.78 10.56
N ILE A 228 -10.22 66.33 9.36
CA ILE A 228 -9.90 64.98 8.85
C ILE A 228 -8.38 64.73 8.82
N GLU A 229 -7.58 65.73 8.44
CA GLU A 229 -6.11 65.63 8.47
C GLU A 229 -5.58 65.45 9.90
N SER A 230 -6.13 66.17 10.88
CA SER A 230 -5.75 65.99 12.30
C SER A 230 -6.20 64.65 12.90
N GLU A 231 -7.34 64.12 12.46
CA GLU A 231 -7.84 62.79 12.85
C GLU A 231 -6.97 61.69 12.21
N LEU A 232 -6.55 61.86 10.94
CA LEU A 232 -5.62 60.97 10.25
C LEU A 232 -4.25 60.93 10.94
N ASP A 233 -3.70 62.07 11.34
CA ASP A 233 -2.44 62.14 12.08
C ASP A 233 -2.54 61.55 13.50
N ALA A 234 -3.71 61.66 14.15
CA ALA A 234 -3.98 60.96 15.40
C ALA A 234 -4.05 59.43 15.22
N VAL A 235 -4.54 58.95 14.07
CA VAL A 235 -4.52 57.52 13.71
C VAL A 235 -3.11 57.03 13.41
N LYS A 236 -2.30 57.79 12.65
CA LYS A 236 -0.87 57.46 12.42
C LYS A 236 -0.10 57.27 13.72
N ARG A 237 -0.20 58.25 14.64
CA ARG A 237 0.50 58.17 15.95
C ARG A 237 0.06 56.99 16.81
N LYS A 238 -1.20 56.55 16.70
CA LYS A 238 -1.68 55.31 17.34
C LYS A 238 -1.11 54.07 16.66
N LEU A 239 -1.03 54.06 15.33
CA LEU A 239 -0.40 52.97 14.57
C LEU A 239 1.08 52.81 14.95
N ASP A 240 1.83 53.91 15.02
CA ASP A 240 3.24 53.93 15.44
C ASP A 240 3.42 53.36 16.86
N GLN A 241 2.53 53.73 17.79
CA GLN A 241 2.51 53.17 19.16
C GLN A 241 2.23 51.65 19.16
N THR A 242 1.31 51.16 18.32
CA THR A 242 1.07 49.72 18.18
C THR A 242 2.22 48.98 17.47
N ALA A 243 2.93 49.63 16.56
CA ALA A 243 4.12 49.07 15.93
C ALA A 243 5.29 48.90 16.93
N GLY A 244 5.47 49.86 17.85
CA GLY A 244 6.37 49.71 18.99
C GLY A 244 5.99 48.53 19.90
N GLY A 245 4.69 48.32 20.15
CA GLY A 245 4.19 47.15 20.87
C GLY A 245 4.46 45.82 20.15
N LYS A 246 4.34 45.79 18.82
CA LYS A 246 4.67 44.62 17.99
C LYS A 246 6.15 44.24 18.11
N ALA A 247 7.06 45.22 18.03
CA ALA A 247 8.50 44.96 18.18
C ALA A 247 8.87 44.39 19.56
N ALA A 248 8.24 44.88 20.63
CA ALA A 248 8.44 44.35 21.99
C ALA A 248 7.95 42.89 22.13
N LEU A 249 6.82 42.55 21.52
CA LEU A 249 6.30 41.17 21.49
C LEU A 249 7.17 40.25 20.62
N GLU A 250 7.68 40.74 19.48
CA GLU A 250 8.62 39.98 18.64
C GLU A 250 9.93 39.66 19.38
N GLN A 251 10.46 40.62 20.15
CA GLN A 251 11.62 40.37 21.02
C GLN A 251 11.30 39.37 22.12
N GLN A 252 10.14 39.49 22.80
CA GLN A 252 9.71 38.54 23.84
C GLN A 252 9.51 37.11 23.30
N VAL A 253 8.98 36.95 22.09
CA VAL A 253 8.89 35.66 21.39
C VAL A 253 10.27 35.13 21.00
N GLY A 254 11.20 36.01 20.61
CA GLY A 254 12.61 35.68 20.39
C GLY A 254 13.28 35.11 21.64
N ASP A 255 13.14 35.80 22.78
CA ASP A 255 13.69 35.36 24.07
C ASP A 255 13.08 34.03 24.55
N LEU A 256 11.76 33.84 24.39
CA LEU A 256 11.09 32.57 24.71
C LEU A 256 11.58 31.41 23.83
N ARG A 257 11.76 31.63 22.52
CA ARG A 257 12.37 30.64 21.61
C ARG A 257 13.82 30.33 22.01
N ALA A 258 14.59 31.34 22.42
CA ALA A 258 15.96 31.18 22.90
C ALA A 258 16.05 30.51 24.29
N GLN A 259 14.98 30.51 25.10
CA GLN A 259 14.88 29.75 26.33
C GLN A 259 14.47 28.29 26.07
N LEU A 260 13.49 28.06 25.19
CA LEU A 260 13.04 26.73 24.80
C LEU A 260 14.20 25.90 24.22
N ASN A 261 14.92 26.47 23.24
CA ASN A 261 16.06 25.80 22.60
C ASN A 261 17.21 25.48 23.59
N ARG A 262 17.40 26.32 24.63
CA ARG A 262 18.32 25.99 25.74
C ARG A 262 17.84 24.81 26.58
N MET A 263 16.56 24.78 26.97
CA MET A 263 16.00 23.62 27.69
C MET A 263 15.98 22.34 26.85
N GLU A 264 15.82 22.44 25.53
CA GLU A 264 15.91 21.30 24.61
C GLU A 264 17.34 20.76 24.51
N GLN A 265 18.35 21.63 24.43
CA GLN A 265 19.77 21.24 24.49
C GLN A 265 20.15 20.61 25.83
N ASP A 266 19.67 21.16 26.96
CA ASP A 266 19.94 20.58 28.28
C ASP A 266 19.16 19.28 28.53
N ARG A 267 17.94 19.15 27.99
CA ARG A 267 17.19 17.88 27.94
C ARG A 267 17.92 16.84 27.09
N ALA A 268 18.54 17.23 25.97
CA ALA A 268 19.35 16.33 25.15
C ALA A 268 20.63 15.89 25.89
N ARG A 269 21.32 16.80 26.58
CA ARG A 269 22.48 16.47 27.45
C ARG A 269 22.10 15.48 28.55
N MET A 270 21.00 15.73 29.26
CA MET A 270 20.49 14.84 30.32
C MET A 270 20.03 13.49 29.76
N LYS A 271 19.39 13.45 28.59
CA LYS A 271 19.04 12.20 27.90
C LYS A 271 20.31 11.38 27.60
N ASN A 272 21.30 11.98 26.95
CA ASN A 272 22.54 11.30 26.59
C ASN A 272 23.27 10.75 27.83
N HIS A 273 23.32 11.52 28.93
CA HIS A 273 23.94 11.08 30.18
C HIS A 273 23.18 9.92 30.86
N LEU A 274 21.85 9.87 30.73
CA LEU A 274 21.04 8.73 31.21
C LEU A 274 21.20 7.50 30.32
N GLU A 275 21.35 7.65 29.00
CA GLU A 275 21.64 6.56 28.07
C GLU A 275 23.05 6.00 28.28
N GLU A 276 24.04 6.87 28.50
CA GLU A 276 25.41 6.51 28.89
C GLU A 276 25.46 5.77 30.24
N SER A 277 24.75 6.28 31.26
CA SER A 277 24.63 5.61 32.57
C SER A 277 23.99 4.22 32.47
N ARG A 278 22.92 4.08 31.66
CA ARG A 278 22.28 2.78 31.38
C ARG A 278 23.23 1.82 30.66
N TYR A 279 24.00 2.32 29.70
CA TYR A 279 24.98 1.50 28.98
C TYR A 279 26.10 1.01 29.90
N GLU A 280 26.62 1.86 30.80
CA GLU A 280 27.57 1.40 31.81
C GLU A 280 26.97 0.35 32.76
N GLU A 281 25.73 0.52 33.20
CA GLU A 281 25.07 -0.41 34.12
C GLU A 281 24.79 -1.77 33.43
N GLU A 282 24.35 -1.78 32.17
CA GLU A 282 24.27 -2.99 31.37
C GLU A 282 25.64 -3.66 31.20
N VAL A 283 26.72 -2.91 30.96
CA VAL A 283 28.08 -3.47 30.86
C VAL A 283 28.55 -4.04 32.20
N ARG A 284 28.20 -3.41 33.33
CA ARG A 284 28.46 -3.95 34.67
C ARG A 284 27.69 -5.26 34.90
N ASP A 285 26.42 -5.34 34.54
CA ASP A 285 25.60 -6.54 34.74
C ASP A 285 25.92 -7.69 33.77
N ARG A 286 26.31 -7.39 32.52
CA ARG A 286 26.87 -8.38 31.58
C ARG A 286 28.15 -9.00 32.15
N ARG A 287 29.05 -8.20 32.74
CA ARG A 287 30.27 -8.69 33.41
C ARG A 287 29.95 -9.54 34.66
N LYS A 288 28.99 -9.13 35.50
CA LYS A 288 28.53 -9.93 36.65
C LYS A 288 27.96 -11.28 36.19
N LYS A 289 27.10 -11.30 35.15
CA LYS A 289 26.55 -12.54 34.60
C LYS A 289 27.65 -13.46 34.06
N GLN A 290 28.60 -12.95 33.28
CA GLN A 290 29.71 -13.76 32.76
C GLN A 290 30.53 -14.41 33.89
N SER A 291 30.86 -13.67 34.96
CA SER A 291 31.55 -14.23 36.13
C SER A 291 30.75 -15.36 36.80
N LEU A 292 29.44 -15.19 36.97
CA LEU A 292 28.56 -16.17 37.61
C LEU A 292 28.32 -17.41 36.73
N GLU A 293 28.26 -17.25 35.40
CA GLU A 293 28.13 -18.36 34.46
C GLU A 293 29.42 -19.20 34.41
N GLU A 294 30.60 -18.57 34.39
CA GLU A 294 31.88 -19.27 34.48
C GLU A 294 32.03 -20.09 35.76
N ASP A 295 31.64 -19.53 36.92
CA ASP A 295 31.72 -20.24 38.20
C ASP A 295 30.71 -21.39 38.29
N ARG A 296 29.52 -21.22 37.72
CA ARG A 296 28.55 -22.32 37.54
C ARG A 296 29.11 -23.42 36.64
N ASP A 297 29.79 -23.09 35.55
CA ASP A 297 30.41 -24.09 34.69
C ASP A 297 31.65 -24.73 35.31
N ARG A 298 32.40 -24.02 36.17
CA ARG A 298 33.48 -24.61 36.99
C ARG A 298 32.91 -25.67 37.95
N VAL A 299 31.78 -25.39 38.61
CA VAL A 299 31.10 -26.37 39.50
C VAL A 299 30.47 -27.52 38.71
N ARG A 300 29.77 -27.24 37.60
CA ARG A 300 29.19 -28.25 36.70
C ARG A 300 30.24 -29.27 36.24
N ARG A 301 31.38 -28.81 35.74
CA ARG A 301 32.49 -29.66 35.29
C ARG A 301 33.16 -30.47 36.40
N SER A 302 32.99 -30.10 37.67
CA SER A 302 33.42 -30.91 38.81
C SER A 302 32.43 -32.05 39.08
N LEU A 303 31.13 -31.73 39.16
CA LEU A 303 30.06 -32.70 39.42
C LEU A 303 29.91 -33.73 38.29
N GLU A 304 30.08 -33.31 37.03
CA GLU A 304 30.10 -34.20 35.88
C GLU A 304 31.24 -35.23 35.96
N LYS A 305 32.38 -34.85 36.54
CA LYS A 305 33.52 -35.74 36.76
C LYS A 305 33.21 -36.79 37.83
N GLU A 306 32.68 -36.37 38.98
CA GLU A 306 32.25 -37.30 40.04
C GLU A 306 31.16 -38.26 39.57
N VAL A 307 30.20 -37.79 38.76
CA VAL A 307 29.16 -38.64 38.16
C VAL A 307 29.75 -39.66 37.18
N VAL A 308 30.79 -39.31 36.41
CA VAL A 308 31.51 -40.26 35.55
C VAL A 308 32.28 -41.29 36.37
N ASP A 309 33.00 -40.87 37.41
CA ASP A 309 33.79 -41.78 38.27
C ASP A 309 32.90 -42.74 39.08
N LEU A 310 31.72 -42.28 39.54
CA LEU A 310 30.73 -43.12 40.22
C LEU A 310 30.02 -44.09 39.26
N ARG A 311 29.69 -43.65 38.04
CA ARG A 311 29.17 -44.56 36.99
C ARG A 311 30.20 -45.62 36.61
N GLY A 312 31.47 -45.24 36.50
CA GLY A 312 32.58 -46.17 36.24
C GLY A 312 32.77 -47.21 37.34
N GLN A 313 32.38 -46.94 38.58
CA GLN A 313 32.37 -47.93 39.67
C GLN A 313 31.17 -48.88 39.58
N LEU A 314 29.97 -48.38 39.26
CA LEU A 314 28.77 -49.19 39.16
C LEU A 314 28.82 -50.20 38.00
N SER A 315 29.34 -49.80 36.84
CA SER A 315 29.46 -50.66 35.64
C SER A 315 30.44 -51.84 35.76
N ARG A 316 31.10 -52.03 36.91
CA ARG A 316 31.94 -53.22 37.19
C ARG A 316 31.22 -54.28 38.03
N SER A 317 29.92 -54.11 38.31
CA SER A 317 29.13 -55.02 39.14
C SER A 317 28.09 -55.79 38.31
N MET A 318 28.08 -57.12 38.47
CA MET A 318 27.08 -58.10 38.01
C MET A 318 27.00 -58.45 36.49
N GLY A 319 27.85 -59.41 36.09
CA GLY A 319 27.34 -60.78 35.84
C GLY A 319 26.44 -61.04 34.62
N ALA A 320 27.03 -61.08 33.43
CA ALA A 320 26.35 -61.53 32.21
C ALA A 320 26.01 -63.03 32.20
N HIS A 321 24.76 -63.38 31.82
CA HIS A 321 24.46 -64.52 30.91
C HIS A 321 22.99 -64.55 30.41
N GLY A 322 22.03 -63.93 31.10
CA GLY A 322 20.68 -63.72 30.55
C GLY A 322 20.63 -62.67 29.44
N GLU A 323 21.62 -61.77 29.42
CA GLU A 323 21.64 -60.59 28.56
C GLU A 323 21.73 -60.92 27.06
N VAL A 324 22.25 -62.07 26.64
CA VAL A 324 22.55 -62.32 25.21
C VAL A 324 21.30 -62.31 24.33
N ASP A 325 20.17 -62.86 24.79
CA ASP A 325 18.91 -62.86 24.02
C ASP A 325 18.11 -61.55 24.17
N GLU A 326 18.28 -60.83 25.28
CA GLU A 326 17.72 -59.49 25.43
C GLU A 326 18.53 -58.43 24.67
N LEU A 327 19.84 -58.64 24.52
CA LEU A 327 20.71 -57.91 23.61
C LEU A 327 20.39 -58.23 22.16
N ARG A 328 20.04 -59.47 21.78
CA ARG A 328 19.49 -59.75 20.44
C ARG A 328 18.20 -58.95 20.18
N ARG A 329 17.22 -59.00 21.08
CA ARG A 329 15.99 -58.17 20.98
C ARG A 329 16.27 -56.66 21.13
N GLY A 330 17.38 -56.28 21.76
CA GLY A 330 17.87 -54.91 21.87
C GLY A 330 18.51 -54.43 20.57
N ILE A 331 19.27 -55.30 19.91
CA ILE A 331 19.85 -55.11 18.57
C ILE A 331 18.71 -55.02 17.56
N ASP A 332 17.73 -55.93 17.54
CA ASP A 332 16.55 -55.83 16.66
C ASP A 332 15.82 -54.48 16.79
N ARG A 333 15.67 -53.97 18.03
CA ARG A 333 15.07 -52.67 18.30
C ARG A 333 15.99 -51.52 17.88
N SER A 334 17.29 -51.63 18.12
CA SER A 334 18.32 -50.69 17.68
C SER A 334 18.52 -50.67 16.16
N GLU A 335 18.23 -51.76 15.46
CA GLU A 335 18.28 -51.87 14.00
C GLU A 335 17.03 -51.28 13.37
N ARG A 336 15.85 -51.50 13.96
CA ARG A 336 14.62 -50.77 13.57
C ARG A 336 14.74 -49.26 13.84
N GLN A 337 15.34 -48.88 14.97
CA GLN A 337 15.65 -47.48 15.26
C GLN A 337 16.72 -46.90 14.32
N ARG A 338 17.75 -47.67 13.95
CA ARG A 338 18.74 -47.26 12.92
C ARG A 338 18.12 -47.17 11.54
N ALA A 339 17.19 -48.04 11.17
CA ALA A 339 16.42 -47.94 9.92
C ALA A 339 15.57 -46.66 9.93
N GLN A 340 14.75 -46.43 10.98
CA GLN A 340 13.95 -45.21 11.12
C GLN A 340 14.81 -43.92 11.13
N LEU A 341 15.99 -43.95 11.76
CA LEU A 341 16.94 -42.84 11.71
C LEU A 341 17.59 -42.69 10.33
N SER A 342 17.84 -43.79 9.61
CA SER A 342 18.34 -43.77 8.23
C SER A 342 17.28 -43.21 7.28
N ASP A 343 16.02 -43.64 7.39
CA ASP A 343 14.88 -43.12 6.62
C ASP A 343 14.68 -41.62 6.89
N HIS A 344 14.83 -41.20 8.15
CA HIS A 344 14.73 -39.79 8.54
C HIS A 344 15.93 -38.96 8.04
N ILE A 345 17.15 -39.51 8.09
CA ILE A 345 18.34 -38.91 7.48
C ILE A 345 18.15 -38.79 5.96
N GLU A 346 17.70 -39.83 5.27
CA GLU A 346 17.46 -39.82 3.82
C GLU A 346 16.34 -38.83 3.44
N THR A 347 15.32 -38.69 4.28
CA THR A 347 14.28 -37.65 4.14
C THR A 347 14.88 -36.25 4.29
N ILE A 348 15.68 -36.01 5.34
CA ILE A 348 16.38 -34.74 5.55
C ILE A 348 17.38 -34.46 4.42
N THR A 349 18.08 -35.46 3.89
CA THR A 349 18.96 -35.33 2.73
C THR A 349 18.17 -34.96 1.48
N ARG A 350 17.00 -35.57 1.22
CA ARG A 350 16.11 -35.14 0.13
C ARG A 350 15.59 -33.72 0.33
N ASP A 351 15.23 -33.31 1.55
CA ASP A 351 14.79 -31.95 1.84
C ASP A 351 15.93 -30.92 1.70
N LEU A 352 17.15 -31.28 2.05
CA LEU A 352 18.35 -30.47 1.82
C LEU A 352 18.66 -30.36 0.33
N GLU A 353 18.71 -31.48 -0.41
CA GLU A 353 18.85 -31.48 -1.88
C GLU A 353 17.75 -30.67 -2.57
N ASN A 354 16.50 -30.75 -2.08
CA ASN A 354 15.38 -30.00 -2.65
C ASN A 354 15.50 -28.50 -2.35
N ARG A 355 15.99 -28.12 -1.15
CA ARG A 355 16.37 -26.75 -0.84
C ARG A 355 17.56 -26.26 -1.67
N GLU A 356 18.56 -27.09 -1.93
CA GLU A 356 19.68 -26.76 -2.82
C GLU A 356 19.23 -26.60 -4.28
N LYS A 357 18.30 -27.44 -4.75
CA LYS A 357 17.65 -27.27 -6.06
C LYS A 357 16.77 -26.00 -6.12
N GLN A 358 16.18 -25.57 -5.00
CA GLN A 358 15.45 -24.30 -4.90
C GLN A 358 16.40 -23.09 -4.85
N THR A 359 17.47 -23.11 -4.07
CA THR A 359 18.45 -22.02 -4.04
C THR A 359 19.21 -21.90 -5.36
N ALA A 360 19.53 -23.02 -6.02
CA ALA A 360 20.08 -23.01 -7.38
C ALA A 360 19.12 -22.34 -8.38
N LYS A 361 17.81 -22.64 -8.33
CA LYS A 361 16.79 -21.95 -9.14
C LYS A 361 16.72 -20.46 -8.85
N LEU A 362 16.71 -20.06 -7.57
CA LEU A 362 16.72 -18.64 -7.17
C LEU A 362 18.00 -17.93 -7.64
N ILE A 363 19.15 -18.58 -7.57
CA ILE A 363 20.43 -18.04 -8.10
C ILE A 363 20.36 -17.89 -9.63
N THR A 364 19.76 -18.83 -10.36
CA THR A 364 19.55 -18.68 -11.81
C THR A 364 18.59 -17.54 -12.12
N GLN A 365 17.47 -17.41 -11.40
CA GLN A 365 16.52 -16.30 -11.57
C GLN A 365 17.16 -14.94 -11.23
N LEU A 366 18.02 -14.87 -10.21
CA LEU A 366 18.79 -13.66 -9.87
C LEU A 366 19.85 -13.31 -10.91
N LYS A 367 20.41 -14.30 -11.62
CA LYS A 367 21.26 -14.05 -12.80
C LYS A 367 20.41 -13.54 -13.97
N GLU A 368 19.32 -14.21 -14.30
CA GLU A 368 18.42 -13.78 -15.38
C GLU A 368 17.85 -12.37 -15.18
N THR A 369 17.61 -11.92 -13.93
CA THR A 369 17.24 -10.52 -13.68
C THR A 369 18.45 -9.59 -13.77
N SER A 370 19.62 -9.97 -13.26
CA SER A 370 20.87 -9.20 -13.42
C SER A 370 21.22 -8.98 -14.89
N ASP A 371 21.17 -10.04 -15.71
CA ASP A 371 21.45 -10.00 -17.15
C ASP A 371 20.47 -9.06 -17.87
N LYS A 372 19.18 -9.11 -17.54
CA LYS A 372 18.14 -8.18 -18.05
C LYS A 372 18.37 -6.73 -17.60
N PHE A 373 18.86 -6.50 -16.38
CA PHE A 373 19.24 -5.15 -15.93
C PHE A 373 20.47 -4.63 -16.69
N GLU A 374 21.46 -5.47 -16.95
CA GLU A 374 22.61 -5.08 -17.79
C GLU A 374 22.19 -4.83 -19.26
N GLU A 375 21.27 -5.62 -19.82
CA GLU A 375 20.68 -5.36 -21.14
C GLU A 375 19.91 -4.03 -21.18
N ALA A 376 19.11 -3.74 -20.14
CA ALA A 376 18.40 -2.47 -20.02
C ALA A 376 19.36 -1.27 -19.93
N ASP A 377 20.46 -1.36 -19.17
CA ASP A 377 21.44 -0.27 -19.06
C ASP A 377 22.33 -0.14 -20.32
N ARG A 378 22.58 -1.23 -21.05
CA ARG A 378 23.16 -1.20 -22.42
C ARG A 378 22.23 -0.47 -23.39
N HIS A 379 20.93 -0.77 -23.40
CA HIS A 379 19.96 -0.08 -24.24
C HIS A 379 19.81 1.40 -23.89
N LYS A 380 19.75 1.73 -22.60
CA LYS A 380 19.78 3.12 -22.10
C LYS A 380 21.05 3.86 -22.56
N SER A 381 22.22 3.22 -22.47
CA SER A 381 23.48 3.79 -22.96
C SER A 381 23.49 4.03 -24.47
N GLN A 382 22.88 3.13 -25.26
CA GLN A 382 22.70 3.31 -26.71
C GLN A 382 21.76 4.48 -27.02
N LEU A 383 20.65 4.62 -26.31
CA LEU A 383 19.70 5.73 -26.47
C LEU A 383 20.33 7.07 -26.08
N MET A 384 21.13 7.12 -25.01
CA MET A 384 21.90 8.31 -24.63
C MET A 384 22.89 8.73 -25.74
N ALA A 385 23.63 7.77 -26.33
CA ALA A 385 24.55 8.06 -27.42
C ALA A 385 23.83 8.56 -28.69
N GLN A 386 22.64 8.04 -29.00
CA GLN A 386 21.79 8.53 -30.10
C GLN A 386 21.24 9.95 -29.83
N TYR A 387 20.88 10.24 -28.58
CA TYR A 387 20.49 11.58 -28.16
C TYR A 387 21.65 12.58 -28.27
N GLU A 388 22.86 12.20 -27.86
CA GLU A 388 24.05 13.06 -27.98
C GLU A 388 24.45 13.34 -29.45
N ASP A 389 24.36 12.34 -30.34
CA ASP A 389 24.57 12.49 -31.78
C ASP A 389 23.51 13.42 -32.42
N THR A 390 22.22 13.21 -32.15
CA THR A 390 21.16 14.10 -32.67
C THR A 390 21.27 15.53 -32.13
N LEU A 391 21.64 15.71 -30.85
CA LEU A 391 21.96 17.00 -30.26
C LEU A 391 23.21 17.65 -30.90
N GLY A 392 24.19 16.86 -31.30
CA GLY A 392 25.36 17.29 -32.07
C GLY A 392 24.96 17.84 -33.43
N ARG A 393 24.21 17.07 -34.22
CA ARG A 393 23.70 17.46 -35.55
C ARG A 393 22.84 18.72 -35.47
N LEU A 394 21.98 18.86 -34.45
CA LEU A 394 21.17 20.06 -34.24
C LEU A 394 22.04 21.32 -34.00
N LYS A 395 23.13 21.19 -33.22
CA LYS A 395 24.11 22.27 -33.01
C LYS A 395 24.90 22.61 -34.28
N GLU A 396 25.06 21.67 -35.21
CA GLU A 396 25.70 21.93 -36.51
C GLU A 396 24.74 22.64 -37.47
N CYS A 397 23.50 22.15 -37.62
CA CYS A 397 22.44 22.82 -38.37
C CYS A 397 22.21 24.26 -37.88
N SER A 398 22.24 24.50 -36.57
CA SER A 398 22.12 25.85 -35.99
C SER A 398 23.28 26.77 -36.42
N LYS A 399 24.53 26.30 -36.34
CA LYS A 399 25.71 27.05 -36.81
C LYS A 399 25.68 27.30 -38.32
N GLU A 400 25.04 26.45 -39.11
CA GLU A 400 24.85 26.68 -40.55
C GLU A 400 23.77 27.71 -40.82
N LEU A 401 22.66 27.67 -40.08
CA LEU A 401 21.65 28.72 -40.10
C LEU A 401 22.25 30.09 -39.73
N GLU A 402 23.02 30.17 -38.64
CA GLU A 402 23.75 31.39 -38.25
C GLU A 402 24.62 31.95 -39.37
N LYS A 403 25.43 31.11 -40.04
CA LYS A 403 26.24 31.51 -41.21
C LYS A 403 25.36 32.11 -42.30
N THR A 404 24.32 31.39 -42.75
CA THR A 404 23.45 31.86 -43.83
C THR A 404 22.73 33.18 -43.48
N VAL A 405 22.35 33.38 -42.21
CA VAL A 405 21.79 34.64 -41.71
C VAL A 405 22.82 35.77 -41.76
N THR A 406 24.08 35.53 -41.40
CA THR A 406 25.13 36.56 -41.52
C THR A 406 25.50 36.88 -42.97
N GLU A 407 25.51 35.89 -43.87
CA GLU A 407 25.72 36.06 -45.30
C GLU A 407 24.56 36.86 -45.93
N LEU A 408 23.31 36.51 -45.62
CA LEU A 408 22.11 37.24 -46.05
C LEU A 408 22.18 38.71 -45.60
N ARG A 409 22.51 38.95 -44.32
CA ARG A 409 22.68 40.31 -43.76
C ARG A 409 23.80 41.09 -44.47
N GLY A 410 24.88 40.41 -44.85
CA GLY A 410 25.95 40.97 -45.68
C GLY A 410 25.46 41.38 -47.07
N THR A 411 24.76 40.49 -47.78
CA THR A 411 24.19 40.81 -49.11
C THR A 411 23.19 41.97 -49.05
N GLN A 412 22.31 42.00 -48.05
CA GLN A 412 21.37 43.09 -47.82
C GLN A 412 22.09 44.44 -47.59
N GLY A 413 23.21 44.45 -46.87
CA GLY A 413 24.08 45.62 -46.73
C GLY A 413 24.64 46.08 -48.08
N THR A 414 25.17 45.17 -48.90
CA THR A 414 25.70 45.52 -50.23
C THR A 414 24.62 46.01 -51.20
N LEU A 415 23.38 45.52 -51.08
CA LEU A 415 22.23 45.99 -51.85
C LEU A 415 21.88 47.43 -51.46
N SER A 416 21.74 47.72 -50.17
CA SER A 416 21.49 49.08 -49.66
C SER A 416 22.58 50.07 -50.11
N GLU A 417 23.85 49.67 -50.09
CA GLU A 417 24.94 50.46 -50.67
C GLU A 417 24.79 50.70 -52.18
N ALA A 418 24.37 49.69 -52.95
CA ALA A 418 24.16 49.81 -54.39
C ALA A 418 22.98 50.76 -54.71
N GLU A 419 21.90 50.71 -53.94
CA GLU A 419 20.79 51.65 -54.03
C GLU A 419 21.21 53.08 -53.69
N ARG A 420 21.97 53.27 -52.59
CA ARG A 420 22.51 54.59 -52.22
C ARG A 420 23.41 55.17 -53.33
N LYS A 421 24.22 54.32 -53.99
CA LYS A 421 25.06 54.69 -55.13
C LYS A 421 24.23 55.03 -56.37
N ARG A 422 23.20 54.24 -56.70
CA ARG A 422 22.22 54.53 -57.77
C ARG A 422 21.61 55.92 -57.60
N ASP A 423 21.19 56.26 -56.39
CA ASP A 423 20.48 57.51 -56.12
C ASP A 423 21.44 58.72 -56.07
N GLU A 424 22.70 58.52 -55.65
CA GLU A 424 23.76 59.51 -55.90
C GLU A 424 24.00 59.76 -57.40
N PHE A 425 24.07 58.71 -58.23
CA PHE A 425 24.23 58.88 -59.68
C PHE A 425 23.03 59.60 -60.31
N LYS A 426 21.80 59.29 -59.87
CA LYS A 426 20.57 59.98 -60.26
C LYS A 426 20.63 61.47 -59.93
N GLY A 427 21.05 61.84 -58.72
CA GLY A 427 21.24 63.24 -58.32
C GLY A 427 22.30 63.97 -59.15
N ARG A 428 23.46 63.35 -59.39
CA ARG A 428 24.52 63.90 -60.25
C ARG A 428 24.05 64.11 -61.69
N ALA A 429 23.27 63.18 -62.25
CA ALA A 429 22.69 63.29 -63.58
C ALA A 429 21.64 64.42 -63.68
N GLN A 430 20.81 64.59 -62.65
CA GLN A 430 19.84 65.70 -62.59
C GLN A 430 20.53 67.07 -62.54
N GLU A 431 21.63 67.20 -61.79
CA GLU A 431 22.39 68.46 -61.72
C GLU A 431 23.12 68.78 -63.03
N THR A 432 23.70 67.79 -63.74
CA THR A 432 24.28 68.06 -65.07
C THR A 432 23.21 68.47 -66.08
N VAL A 433 22.02 67.86 -66.06
CA VAL A 433 20.87 68.30 -66.87
C VAL A 433 20.45 69.73 -66.51
N ARG A 434 20.48 70.13 -65.23
CA ARG A 434 20.19 71.51 -64.81
C ARG A 434 21.23 72.50 -65.33
N GLN A 435 22.51 72.14 -65.30
CA GLN A 435 23.62 72.95 -65.85
C GLN A 435 23.52 73.10 -67.37
N TRP A 436 23.21 72.02 -68.11
CA TRP A 436 22.97 72.11 -69.55
C TRP A 436 21.77 72.99 -69.88
N LYS A 437 20.63 72.84 -69.17
CA LYS A 437 19.46 73.73 -69.33
C LYS A 437 19.79 75.21 -69.06
N MET A 438 20.64 75.49 -68.06
CA MET A 438 21.12 76.86 -67.79
C MET A 438 22.00 77.39 -68.93
N LYS A 439 22.88 76.55 -69.50
CA LYS A 439 23.76 76.90 -70.61
C LYS A 439 22.98 77.17 -71.91
N THR A 440 21.94 76.38 -72.22
CA THR A 440 21.04 76.66 -73.35
C THR A 440 20.38 78.02 -73.17
N LYS A 441 19.82 78.32 -71.98
CA LYS A 441 19.28 79.65 -71.63
C LYS A 441 20.30 80.79 -71.62
N GLN A 442 21.59 80.51 -71.64
CA GLN A 442 22.63 81.53 -71.82
C GLN A 442 22.90 81.77 -73.32
N LEU A 443 22.97 80.70 -74.11
CA LEU A 443 23.15 80.76 -75.56
C LEU A 443 21.93 81.39 -76.27
N GLU A 444 20.70 81.11 -75.81
CA GLU A 444 19.46 81.79 -76.23
C GLU A 444 19.62 83.32 -76.09
N ARG A 445 20.05 83.80 -74.92
CA ARG A 445 20.32 85.22 -74.64
C ARG A 445 21.52 85.79 -75.39
N GLU A 446 22.38 84.96 -75.98
CA GLU A 446 23.49 85.38 -76.85
C GLU A 446 23.01 85.52 -78.29
N VAL A 447 22.25 84.55 -78.77
CA VAL A 447 21.49 84.64 -80.03
C VAL A 447 20.58 85.87 -80.03
N ASP A 448 19.83 86.13 -78.96
CA ASP A 448 18.95 87.29 -78.87
C ASP A 448 19.72 88.62 -78.80
N ARG A 449 20.86 88.68 -78.10
CA ARG A 449 21.75 89.85 -78.16
C ARG A 449 22.29 90.09 -79.56
N HIS A 450 22.63 89.03 -80.29
CA HIS A 450 23.02 89.13 -81.70
C HIS A 450 21.86 89.57 -82.59
N LYS A 451 20.63 89.05 -82.40
CA LYS A 451 19.41 89.54 -83.08
C LYS A 451 19.19 91.03 -82.84
N HIS A 452 19.39 91.54 -81.62
CA HIS A 452 19.28 92.98 -81.33
C HIS A 452 20.38 93.80 -82.03
N GLY A 453 21.60 93.26 -82.15
CA GLY A 453 22.69 93.88 -82.92
C GLY A 453 22.44 93.93 -84.42
N THR A 454 21.89 92.86 -85.01
CA THR A 454 21.46 92.86 -86.41
C THR A 454 20.21 93.72 -86.61
N ASN A 455 19.26 93.74 -85.67
CA ASN A 455 18.05 94.55 -85.77
C ASN A 455 18.34 96.04 -85.68
N THR A 456 19.35 96.49 -84.91
CA THR A 456 19.74 97.91 -84.88
C THR A 456 20.46 98.35 -86.16
N LEU A 457 21.26 97.47 -86.79
CA LEU A 457 21.79 97.71 -88.13
C LEU A 457 20.70 97.67 -89.21
N MET A 458 19.75 96.74 -89.09
CA MET A 458 18.59 96.64 -89.97
C MET A 458 17.72 97.88 -89.87
N GLN A 459 17.32 98.30 -88.66
CA GLN A 459 16.56 99.52 -88.39
C GLN A 459 17.21 100.77 -88.98
N ARG A 460 18.55 100.87 -88.99
CA ARG A 460 19.25 102.02 -89.59
C ARG A 460 19.20 102.02 -91.13
N ASN A 461 19.16 100.85 -91.75
CA ASN A 461 18.98 100.69 -93.20
C ASN A 461 17.49 100.85 -93.58
N GLU A 462 16.62 100.30 -92.74
CA GLU A 462 15.17 100.39 -92.80
C GLU A 462 14.68 101.83 -92.55
N GLN A 463 15.41 102.68 -91.82
CA GLN A 463 15.12 104.12 -91.70
C GLN A 463 15.22 104.84 -93.05
N LEU A 464 16.31 104.62 -93.79
CA LEU A 464 16.50 105.20 -95.13
C LEU A 464 15.47 104.68 -96.14
N VAL A 465 15.03 103.42 -95.97
CA VAL A 465 13.89 102.87 -96.71
C VAL A 465 12.59 103.56 -96.26
N LYS A 466 12.33 103.68 -94.96
CA LYS A 466 11.12 104.28 -94.33
C LYS A 466 10.92 105.77 -94.62
N GLU A 467 11.92 106.50 -95.10
CA GLU A 467 11.72 107.89 -95.58
C GLU A 467 11.09 107.89 -96.99
N LEU A 468 11.68 107.16 -97.94
CA LEU A 468 11.16 107.00 -99.31
C LEU A 468 9.87 106.19 -99.34
N GLU A 469 9.78 105.20 -98.47
CA GLU A 469 8.56 104.44 -98.25
C GLU A 469 7.56 105.23 -97.43
N GLY A 470 7.95 106.10 -96.50
CA GLY A 470 7.06 106.81 -95.58
C GLY A 470 6.02 107.70 -96.26
N MET A 471 6.37 108.33 -97.38
CA MET A 471 5.45 109.15 -98.18
C MET A 471 4.42 108.30 -98.95
N ARG A 472 4.83 107.13 -99.44
CA ARG A 472 3.96 106.16 -100.14
C ARG A 472 3.17 105.29 -99.16
N HIS A 473 3.77 105.04 -98.01
CA HIS A 473 3.16 104.41 -96.85
C HIS A 473 2.11 105.33 -96.31
N GLN A 474 2.31 106.61 -95.94
CA GLN A 474 1.26 107.45 -95.33
C GLN A 474 -0.18 107.21 -95.87
N LEU A 475 -0.36 107.14 -97.19
CA LEU A 475 -1.62 106.79 -97.84
C LEU A 475 -2.01 105.29 -97.70
N HIS A 476 -1.12 104.36 -98.04
CA HIS A 476 -1.32 102.91 -97.87
C HIS A 476 -1.43 102.48 -96.39
N HIS A 477 -0.81 103.23 -95.49
CA HIS A 477 -0.67 103.08 -94.05
C HIS A 477 -1.94 103.56 -93.37
N GLN A 478 -2.63 104.60 -93.85
CA GLN A 478 -3.99 104.90 -93.38
C GLN A 478 -4.98 103.79 -93.76
N GLY A 479 -4.88 103.23 -94.97
CA GLY A 479 -5.69 102.07 -95.39
C GLY A 479 -5.37 100.79 -94.59
N VAL A 480 -4.08 100.43 -94.53
CA VAL A 480 -3.59 99.26 -93.78
C VAL A 480 -3.71 99.47 -92.28
N GLN A 481 -3.68 100.68 -91.73
CA GLN A 481 -4.07 100.96 -90.34
C GLN A 481 -5.55 100.65 -90.15
N MET A 482 -6.44 101.06 -91.06
CA MET A 482 -7.86 100.74 -90.93
C MET A 482 -8.11 99.22 -90.96
N ASP A 483 -7.47 98.50 -91.87
CA ASP A 483 -7.65 97.05 -92.01
C ASP A 483 -6.84 96.23 -91.00
N ASN A 484 -5.72 96.76 -90.49
CA ASN A 484 -5.01 96.20 -89.34
C ASN A 484 -5.82 96.45 -88.07
N LEU A 485 -6.36 97.64 -87.80
CA LEU A 485 -7.21 97.89 -86.64
C LEU A 485 -8.48 97.00 -86.65
N LYS A 486 -9.05 96.70 -87.81
CA LYS A 486 -10.12 95.69 -87.95
C LYS A 486 -9.62 94.27 -87.64
N ARG A 487 -8.42 93.90 -88.12
CA ARG A 487 -7.84 92.57 -87.88
C ARG A 487 -7.42 92.40 -86.43
N GLU A 488 -6.68 93.35 -85.86
CA GLU A 488 -6.33 93.47 -84.45
C GLU A 488 -7.56 93.44 -83.55
N LEU A 489 -8.68 94.07 -83.95
CA LEU A 489 -9.97 93.94 -83.24
C LEU A 489 -10.55 92.52 -83.36
N GLY A 490 -10.51 91.89 -84.53
CA GLY A 490 -10.94 90.51 -84.75
C GLY A 490 -10.09 89.49 -83.98
N ASP A 491 -8.77 89.65 -84.01
CA ASP A 491 -7.77 88.87 -83.31
C ASP A 491 -7.91 89.06 -81.79
N ALA A 492 -8.15 90.29 -81.32
CA ALA A 492 -8.45 90.57 -79.91
C ALA A 492 -9.78 89.92 -79.46
N LEU A 493 -10.81 89.91 -80.31
CA LEU A 493 -12.07 89.21 -80.03
C LEU A 493 -11.89 87.68 -80.05
N ALA A 494 -11.08 87.13 -80.95
CA ALA A 494 -10.77 85.70 -81.01
C ALA A 494 -9.92 85.24 -79.81
N VAL A 495 -8.89 86.01 -79.45
CA VAL A 495 -8.10 85.82 -78.22
C VAL A 495 -9.00 85.95 -76.99
N ARG A 496 -9.96 86.87 -77.00
CA ARG A 496 -10.89 87.03 -75.88
C ARG A 496 -11.84 85.83 -75.76
N ALA A 497 -12.42 85.36 -76.86
CA ALA A 497 -13.25 84.15 -76.85
C ALA A 497 -12.47 82.90 -76.39
N ALA A 498 -11.19 82.77 -76.79
CA ALA A 498 -10.31 81.71 -76.32
C ALA A 498 -9.98 81.83 -74.82
N GLN A 499 -9.81 83.06 -74.30
CA GLN A 499 -9.64 83.32 -72.87
C GLN A 499 -10.91 83.00 -72.07
N ASP A 500 -12.08 83.42 -72.55
CA ASP A 500 -13.36 83.19 -71.87
C ASP A 500 -13.71 81.67 -71.85
N GLU A 501 -13.41 80.91 -72.91
CA GLU A 501 -13.51 79.44 -72.92
C GLU A 501 -12.45 78.77 -72.02
N GLN A 502 -11.22 79.29 -71.98
CA GLN A 502 -10.18 78.80 -71.06
C GLN A 502 -10.58 79.03 -69.59
N ILE A 503 -11.24 80.15 -69.28
CA ILE A 503 -11.84 80.41 -67.96
C ILE A 503 -12.96 79.39 -67.70
N ARG A 504 -13.87 79.16 -68.64
CA ARG A 504 -14.95 78.16 -68.51
C ARG A 504 -14.41 76.75 -68.24
N LEU A 505 -13.35 76.33 -68.93
CA LEU A 505 -12.68 75.06 -68.70
C LEU A 505 -12.02 75.00 -67.31
N LYS A 506 -11.42 76.12 -66.84
CA LYS A 506 -10.88 76.20 -65.48
C LYS A 506 -11.96 76.21 -64.41
N ASP A 507 -13.14 76.78 -64.66
CA ASP A 507 -14.28 76.68 -63.75
C ASP A 507 -14.82 75.25 -63.66
N VAL A 508 -14.83 74.49 -64.77
CA VAL A 508 -15.15 73.05 -64.76
C VAL A 508 -14.13 72.27 -63.93
N GLU A 509 -12.83 72.41 -64.21
CA GLU A 509 -11.74 71.77 -63.44
C GLU A 509 -11.79 72.13 -61.94
N ILE A 510 -12.07 73.39 -61.62
CA ILE A 510 -12.26 73.87 -60.24
C ILE A 510 -13.50 73.23 -59.59
N ASN A 511 -14.56 72.95 -60.34
CA ASN A 511 -15.77 72.30 -59.81
C ASN A 511 -15.61 70.78 -59.65
N GLU A 512 -14.88 70.12 -60.56
CA GLU A 512 -14.46 68.71 -60.42
C GLU A 512 -13.56 68.55 -59.18
N LEU A 513 -12.55 69.42 -59.01
CA LEU A 513 -11.68 69.44 -57.82
C LEU A 513 -12.45 69.81 -56.53
N LYS A 514 -13.55 70.57 -56.61
CA LYS A 514 -14.45 70.78 -55.45
C LYS A 514 -15.21 69.50 -55.09
N SER A 515 -15.70 68.73 -56.07
CA SER A 515 -16.37 67.44 -55.83
C SER A 515 -15.40 66.47 -55.19
N VAL A 516 -14.26 66.20 -55.84
CA VAL A 516 -13.25 65.25 -55.34
C VAL A 516 -12.79 65.61 -53.92
N ARG A 517 -12.67 66.90 -53.58
CA ARG A 517 -12.38 67.32 -52.20
C ARG A 517 -13.56 67.05 -51.24
N MET A 518 -14.81 67.28 -51.64
CA MET A 518 -15.99 66.95 -50.83
C MET A 518 -16.13 65.43 -50.59
N ASP A 519 -15.78 64.62 -51.59
CA ASP A 519 -15.79 63.16 -51.52
C ASP A 519 -14.67 62.68 -50.56
N LEU A 520 -13.44 63.17 -50.72
CA LEU A 520 -12.33 62.92 -49.78
C LEU A 520 -12.61 63.44 -48.36
N ASP A 521 -13.27 64.60 -48.22
CA ASP A 521 -13.73 65.13 -46.93
C ASP A 521 -14.76 64.19 -46.28
N HIS A 522 -15.54 63.42 -47.05
CA HIS A 522 -16.46 62.39 -46.54
C HIS A 522 -15.72 61.12 -46.14
N GLU A 523 -14.85 60.59 -47.01
CA GLU A 523 -14.00 59.42 -46.70
C GLU A 523 -13.15 59.64 -45.45
N LEU A 524 -12.63 60.86 -45.24
CA LEU A 524 -11.89 61.23 -44.03
C LEU A 524 -12.75 61.29 -42.76
N ARG A 525 -14.04 61.67 -42.85
CA ARG A 525 -14.98 61.61 -41.71
C ARG A 525 -15.34 60.16 -41.39
N ASP A 526 -15.60 59.36 -42.41
CA ASP A 526 -16.01 57.97 -42.26
C ASP A 526 -14.85 57.14 -41.69
N SER A 527 -13.63 57.35 -42.19
CA SER A 527 -12.39 56.77 -41.66
C SER A 527 -12.17 57.14 -40.20
N ARG A 528 -12.37 58.42 -39.81
CA ARG A 528 -12.31 58.83 -38.40
C ARG A 528 -13.38 58.10 -37.56
N SER A 529 -14.60 57.99 -38.05
CA SER A 529 -15.66 57.24 -37.34
C SER A 529 -15.31 55.76 -37.15
N VAL A 530 -14.52 55.16 -38.06
CA VAL A 530 -13.97 53.81 -37.91
C VAL A 530 -12.89 53.80 -36.83
N CYS A 531 -11.93 54.73 -36.86
CA CYS A 531 -10.93 54.86 -35.80
C CYS A 531 -11.57 55.03 -34.42
N ASP A 532 -12.52 55.96 -34.28
CA ASP A 532 -13.26 56.22 -33.03
C ASP A 532 -13.94 54.94 -32.52
N ARG A 533 -14.52 54.12 -33.40
CA ARG A 533 -15.10 52.81 -33.04
C ARG A 533 -14.02 51.82 -32.57
N MET A 534 -12.93 51.68 -33.32
CA MET A 534 -11.82 50.78 -32.98
C MET A 534 -11.13 51.18 -31.66
N GLU A 535 -10.98 52.48 -31.37
CA GLU A 535 -10.46 52.99 -30.10
C GLU A 535 -11.42 52.69 -28.93
N ASN A 536 -12.73 52.86 -29.13
CA ASN A 536 -13.72 52.47 -28.13
C ASN A 536 -13.76 50.94 -27.89
N GLU A 537 -13.62 50.12 -28.93
CA GLU A 537 -13.50 48.66 -28.80
C GLU A 537 -12.19 48.24 -28.11
N LEU A 538 -11.07 48.91 -28.39
CA LEU A 538 -9.79 48.71 -27.71
C LEU A 538 -9.88 49.07 -26.22
N ASN A 539 -10.48 50.21 -25.88
CA ASN A 539 -10.73 50.61 -24.49
C ASN A 539 -11.68 49.62 -23.77
N ALA A 540 -12.70 49.11 -24.47
CA ALA A 540 -13.60 48.07 -23.96
C ALA A 540 -12.91 46.70 -23.80
N ALA A 541 -11.89 46.39 -24.60
CA ALA A 541 -11.05 45.20 -24.44
C ALA A 541 -10.08 45.37 -23.26
N GLN A 542 -9.41 46.52 -23.15
CA GLN A 542 -8.45 46.83 -22.08
C GLN A 542 -9.11 46.84 -20.70
N THR A 543 -10.33 47.38 -20.57
CA THR A 543 -11.11 47.33 -19.32
C THR A 543 -11.50 45.89 -18.94
N ARG A 544 -11.93 45.05 -19.89
CA ARG A 544 -12.18 43.61 -19.65
C ARG A 544 -10.92 42.85 -19.22
N VAL A 545 -9.76 43.16 -19.81
CA VAL A 545 -8.47 42.58 -19.42
C VAL A 545 -8.10 43.02 -17.99
N SER A 546 -8.37 44.27 -17.62
CA SER A 546 -8.18 44.73 -16.23
C SER A 546 -9.07 43.98 -15.25
N THR A 547 -10.37 43.82 -15.52
CA THR A 547 -11.28 43.09 -14.62
C THR A 547 -10.91 41.61 -14.52
N LEU A 548 -10.53 40.96 -15.63
CA LEU A 548 -10.07 39.57 -15.61
C LEU A 548 -8.74 39.40 -14.87
N SER A 549 -7.85 40.39 -14.91
CA SER A 549 -6.61 40.40 -14.11
C SER A 549 -6.90 40.53 -12.62
N GLU A 550 -7.84 41.40 -12.22
CA GLU A 550 -8.28 41.47 -10.82
C GLU A 550 -8.99 40.19 -10.35
N GLU A 551 -9.82 39.57 -11.21
CA GLU A 551 -10.47 38.29 -10.92
C GLU A 551 -9.47 37.14 -10.79
N LYS A 552 -8.44 37.09 -11.67
CA LYS A 552 -7.31 36.16 -11.56
C LYS A 552 -6.62 36.32 -10.21
N ASN A 553 -6.21 37.54 -9.84
CA ASN A 553 -5.53 37.78 -8.57
C ASN A 553 -6.42 37.37 -7.37
N ARG A 554 -7.72 37.69 -7.40
CA ARG A 554 -8.71 37.28 -6.38
C ARG A 554 -8.94 35.76 -6.32
N LEU A 555 -8.60 35.02 -7.38
CA LEU A 555 -8.63 33.55 -7.40
C LEU A 555 -7.30 32.96 -6.90
N GLU A 556 -6.16 33.57 -7.23
CA GLU A 556 -4.84 33.20 -6.70
C GLU A 556 -4.74 33.44 -5.17
N ASP A 557 -5.30 34.55 -4.67
CA ASP A 557 -5.46 34.81 -3.22
C ASP A 557 -6.30 33.72 -2.53
N LYS A 558 -7.41 33.31 -3.16
CA LYS A 558 -8.29 32.24 -2.64
C LYS A 558 -7.62 30.87 -2.69
N LEU A 559 -6.90 30.56 -3.77
CA LEU A 559 -6.13 29.33 -3.90
C LEU A 559 -5.08 29.26 -2.80
N SER A 560 -4.27 30.31 -2.64
CA SER A 560 -3.26 30.42 -1.56
C SER A 560 -3.87 30.24 -0.17
N SER A 561 -5.06 30.80 0.07
CA SER A 561 -5.81 30.65 1.33
C SER A 561 -6.32 29.21 1.55
N VAL A 562 -6.76 28.53 0.49
CA VAL A 562 -7.19 27.12 0.53
C VAL A 562 -6.01 26.17 0.69
N GLU A 563 -4.87 26.44 0.05
CA GLU A 563 -3.62 25.69 0.23
C GLU A 563 -3.09 25.81 1.66
N ALA A 564 -3.09 27.02 2.22
CA ALA A 564 -2.73 27.24 3.63
C ALA A 564 -3.68 26.53 4.61
N ALA A 565 -5.00 26.52 4.32
CA ALA A 565 -5.98 25.78 5.12
C ALA A 565 -5.83 24.26 4.98
N HIS A 566 -5.49 23.77 3.78
CA HIS A 566 -5.20 22.36 3.52
C HIS A 566 -3.95 21.91 4.29
N LEU A 567 -2.85 22.67 4.22
CA LEU A 567 -1.62 22.40 4.97
C LEU A 567 -1.90 22.34 6.49
N LEU A 568 -2.67 23.28 7.03
CA LEU A 568 -3.06 23.26 8.44
C LEU A 568 -3.91 22.03 8.81
N SER A 569 -4.84 21.64 7.94
CA SER A 569 -5.66 20.43 8.13
C SER A 569 -4.85 19.13 7.99
N GLN A 570 -3.84 19.13 7.11
CA GLN A 570 -2.91 18.03 6.92
C GLN A 570 -1.99 17.86 8.14
N ASP A 571 -1.48 18.96 8.71
CA ASP A 571 -0.73 18.93 9.97
C ASP A 571 -1.57 18.44 11.15
N GLN A 572 -2.85 18.85 11.24
CA GLN A 572 -3.79 18.31 12.23
C GLN A 572 -4.03 16.80 12.03
N ALA A 573 -4.19 16.34 10.78
CA ALA A 573 -4.32 14.91 10.48
C ALA A 573 -3.04 14.12 10.84
N ASN A 574 -1.86 14.70 10.60
CA ASN A 574 -0.57 14.11 10.98
C ASN A 574 -0.42 14.01 12.51
N GLN A 575 -0.82 15.05 13.25
CA GLN A 575 -0.85 15.07 14.72
C GLN A 575 -1.79 13.98 15.26
N LEU A 576 -3.02 13.90 14.75
CA LEU A 576 -3.98 12.86 15.13
C LEU A 576 -3.49 11.44 14.78
N GLN A 577 -2.76 11.26 13.67
CA GLN A 577 -2.10 9.99 13.37
C GLN A 577 -0.95 9.66 14.33
N GLN A 578 -0.23 10.65 14.85
CA GLN A 578 0.80 10.44 15.85
C GLN A 578 0.17 10.08 17.21
N GLU A 579 -0.84 10.83 17.66
CA GLU A 579 -1.62 10.51 18.86
C GLU A 579 -2.22 9.08 18.78
N LEU A 580 -2.75 8.68 17.61
CA LEU A 580 -3.23 7.31 17.40
C LEU A 580 -2.13 6.25 17.54
N LYS A 581 -0.90 6.53 17.05
CA LYS A 581 0.26 5.64 17.20
C LYS A 581 0.70 5.52 18.66
N GLU A 582 0.74 6.64 19.39
CA GLU A 582 1.10 6.69 20.81
C GLU A 582 0.03 6.00 21.69
N LEU A 583 -1.26 6.22 21.41
CA LEU A 583 -2.37 5.48 22.04
C LEU A 583 -2.31 3.98 21.69
N SER A 584 -1.87 3.62 20.48
CA SER A 584 -1.69 2.22 20.08
C SER A 584 -0.50 1.55 20.78
N SER A 585 0.61 2.25 21.01
CA SER A 585 1.72 1.70 21.80
C SER A 585 1.33 1.56 23.27
N VAL A 586 0.68 2.56 23.87
CA VAL A 586 0.14 2.48 25.24
C VAL A 586 -0.88 1.34 25.38
N LYS A 587 -1.75 1.12 24.38
CA LYS A 587 -2.66 -0.04 24.33
C LYS A 587 -1.92 -1.37 24.26
N ALA A 588 -0.84 -1.46 23.48
CA ALA A 588 0.00 -2.66 23.38
C ALA A 588 0.76 -2.93 24.69
N GLU A 589 1.25 -1.89 25.36
CA GLU A 589 1.86 -1.97 26.69
C GLU A 589 0.85 -2.47 27.73
N PHE A 590 -0.36 -1.92 27.78
CA PHE A 590 -1.41 -2.42 28.67
C PHE A 590 -1.82 -3.86 28.35
N ALA A 591 -1.90 -4.26 27.07
CA ALA A 591 -2.17 -5.65 26.69
C ALA A 591 -1.05 -6.60 27.14
N SER A 592 0.22 -6.16 27.03
CA SER A 592 1.39 -6.90 27.54
C SER A 592 1.37 -7.02 29.06
N GLN A 593 1.10 -5.92 29.79
CA GLN A 593 0.95 -5.92 31.24
C GLN A 593 -0.20 -6.82 31.70
N LEU A 594 -1.34 -6.81 31.01
CA LEU A 594 -2.50 -7.67 31.30
C LEU A 594 -2.18 -9.14 31.02
N SER A 595 -1.44 -9.44 29.95
CA SER A 595 -0.93 -10.80 29.66
C SER A 595 0.00 -11.30 30.77
N LEU A 596 0.96 -10.48 31.20
CA LEU A 596 1.87 -10.79 32.31
C LEU A 596 1.14 -10.93 33.65
N ALA A 597 0.08 -10.14 33.89
CA ALA A 597 -0.77 -10.27 35.07
C ALA A 597 -1.60 -11.57 35.02
N ASN A 598 -2.17 -11.92 33.87
CA ASN A 598 -2.89 -13.18 33.66
C ASN A 598 -1.96 -14.41 33.82
N GLY A 599 -0.72 -14.33 33.33
CA GLY A 599 0.32 -15.33 33.58
C GLY A 599 0.57 -15.51 35.08
N LYS A 600 0.88 -14.42 35.80
CA LYS A 600 1.04 -14.46 37.27
C LYS A 600 -0.19 -15.01 38.01
N ILE A 601 -1.41 -14.71 37.54
CA ILE A 601 -2.65 -15.26 38.10
C ILE A 601 -2.76 -16.77 37.82
N HIS A 602 -2.32 -17.24 36.65
CA HIS A 602 -2.26 -18.66 36.32
C HIS A 602 -1.21 -19.38 37.19
N ASP A 603 -0.01 -18.83 37.34
CA ASP A 603 1.06 -19.34 38.20
C ASP A 603 0.61 -19.41 39.66
N LEU A 604 -0.05 -18.37 40.17
CA LEU A 604 -0.60 -18.33 41.53
C LEU A 604 -1.73 -19.35 41.73
N ARG A 605 -2.58 -19.59 40.71
CA ARG A 605 -3.60 -20.65 40.74
C ARG A 605 -2.96 -22.04 40.74
N HIS A 606 -1.93 -22.27 39.93
CA HIS A 606 -1.17 -23.52 39.91
C HIS A 606 -0.51 -23.78 41.28
N ASN A 607 0.21 -22.79 41.80
CA ASN A 607 0.85 -22.87 43.11
C ASN A 607 -0.16 -23.07 44.25
N PHE A 608 -1.34 -22.44 44.19
CA PHE A 608 -2.43 -22.69 45.15
C PHE A 608 -2.96 -24.13 45.08
N VAL A 609 -3.13 -24.68 43.87
CA VAL A 609 -3.53 -26.08 43.68
C VAL A 609 -2.45 -27.03 44.20
N GLU A 610 -1.17 -26.81 43.88
CA GLU A 610 -0.07 -27.60 44.45
C GLU A 610 -0.04 -27.53 45.98
N LEU A 611 -0.18 -26.34 46.57
CA LEU A 611 -0.23 -26.16 48.01
C LEU A 611 -1.43 -26.87 48.63
N GLN A 612 -2.60 -26.86 47.98
CA GLN A 612 -3.75 -27.63 48.43
C GLN A 612 -3.51 -29.15 48.33
N HIS A 613 -2.75 -29.64 47.34
CA HIS A 613 -2.35 -31.05 47.27
C HIS A 613 -1.33 -31.41 48.37
N ARG A 614 -0.33 -30.56 48.62
CA ARG A 614 0.63 -30.73 49.74
C ARG A 614 -0.09 -30.71 51.10
N GLU A 615 -1.05 -29.83 51.27
CA GLU A 615 -1.89 -29.72 52.48
C GLU A 615 -2.81 -30.95 52.66
N LYS A 616 -3.37 -31.49 51.58
CA LYS A 616 -4.13 -32.75 51.60
C LYS A 616 -3.25 -33.93 52.00
N ALA A 617 -2.07 -34.08 51.39
CA ALA A 617 -1.10 -35.12 51.74
C ALA A 617 -0.67 -35.03 53.22
N ALA A 618 -0.32 -33.84 53.71
CA ALA A 618 0.02 -33.61 55.11
C ALA A 618 -1.15 -33.92 56.07
N ARG A 619 -2.41 -33.66 55.68
CA ARG A 619 -3.60 -34.10 56.44
C ARG A 619 -3.79 -35.62 56.42
N GLU A 620 -3.40 -36.30 55.36
CA GLU A 620 -3.49 -37.77 55.25
C GLU A 620 -2.39 -38.45 56.06
N GLU A 621 -1.16 -37.93 56.04
CA GLU A 621 -0.10 -38.27 56.98
C GLU A 621 -0.54 -38.05 58.43
N LEU A 622 -1.12 -36.89 58.77
CA LEU A 622 -1.64 -36.61 60.11
C LEU A 622 -2.72 -37.63 60.52
N LYS A 623 -3.61 -38.04 59.61
CA LYS A 623 -4.61 -39.11 59.86
C LYS A 623 -3.98 -40.49 60.03
N ILE A 624 -2.82 -40.75 59.43
CA ILE A 624 -2.05 -42.00 59.64
C ILE A 624 -1.40 -41.97 61.03
N TYR A 625 -0.70 -40.89 61.39
CA TYR A 625 -0.11 -40.73 62.73
C TYR A 625 -1.18 -40.74 63.84
N GLN A 626 -2.36 -40.15 63.60
CA GLN A 626 -3.50 -40.24 64.53
C GLN A 626 -4.02 -41.68 64.70
N ARG A 627 -4.03 -42.49 63.64
CA ARG A 627 -4.38 -43.91 63.71
C ARG A 627 -3.32 -44.70 64.46
N GLN A 628 -2.05 -44.55 64.12
CA GLN A 628 -0.94 -45.20 64.82
C GLN A 628 -0.95 -44.86 66.32
N LEU A 629 -1.17 -43.59 66.69
CA LEU A 629 -1.27 -43.18 68.09
C LEU A 629 -2.53 -43.74 68.78
N ALA A 630 -3.62 -43.98 68.06
CA ALA A 630 -4.80 -44.66 68.59
C ALA A 630 -4.55 -46.17 68.77
N GLU A 631 -3.92 -46.81 67.80
CA GLU A 631 -3.52 -48.22 67.81
C GLU A 631 -2.51 -48.52 68.92
N GLU A 632 -1.52 -47.64 69.17
CA GLU A 632 -0.61 -47.73 70.32
C GLU A 632 -1.35 -47.51 71.65
N ARG A 633 -2.26 -46.54 71.74
CA ARG A 633 -3.08 -46.32 72.95
C ARG A 633 -4.01 -47.50 73.26
N GLU A 634 -4.60 -48.10 72.24
CA GLU A 634 -5.43 -49.30 72.37
C GLU A 634 -4.59 -50.52 72.75
N SER A 635 -3.42 -50.70 72.13
CA SER A 635 -2.44 -51.72 72.51
C SER A 635 -2.01 -51.58 73.97
N HIS A 636 -1.64 -50.37 74.41
CA HIS A 636 -1.31 -50.10 75.82
C HIS A 636 -2.51 -50.28 76.76
N HIS A 637 -3.73 -49.92 76.34
CA HIS A 637 -4.92 -50.17 77.14
C HIS A 637 -5.17 -51.68 77.31
N ASN A 638 -5.04 -52.45 76.22
CA ASN A 638 -5.18 -53.89 76.23
C ASN A 638 -4.09 -54.58 77.07
N THR A 639 -2.83 -54.13 77.04
CA THR A 639 -1.80 -54.67 77.95
C THR A 639 -2.10 -54.33 79.41
N VAL A 640 -2.64 -53.14 79.70
CA VAL A 640 -3.07 -52.77 81.07
C VAL A 640 -4.27 -53.60 81.55
N GLU A 641 -5.27 -53.87 80.69
CA GLU A 641 -6.39 -54.76 81.05
C GLU A 641 -5.96 -56.22 81.19
N ASN A 642 -5.04 -56.71 80.35
CA ASN A 642 -4.46 -58.04 80.50
C ASN A 642 -3.69 -58.16 81.82
N LEU A 643 -2.83 -57.18 82.16
CA LEU A 643 -2.11 -57.15 83.44
C LEU A 643 -3.06 -57.05 84.65
N LYS A 644 -4.20 -56.35 84.52
CA LYS A 644 -5.26 -56.37 85.55
C LYS A 644 -5.92 -57.74 85.68
N GLN A 645 -6.19 -58.42 84.58
CA GLN A 645 -6.75 -59.78 84.57
C GLN A 645 -5.77 -60.78 85.18
N GLU A 646 -4.50 -60.78 84.77
CA GLU A 646 -3.43 -61.60 85.35
C GLU A 646 -3.27 -61.33 86.85
N LEU A 647 -3.26 -60.06 87.28
CA LEU A 647 -3.21 -59.69 88.69
C LEU A 647 -4.44 -60.18 89.47
N ASN A 648 -5.62 -60.16 88.86
CA ASN A 648 -6.85 -60.66 89.48
C ASN A 648 -6.83 -62.20 89.57
N GLU A 649 -6.34 -62.90 88.54
CA GLU A 649 -6.11 -64.33 88.61
C GLU A 649 -5.07 -64.71 89.66
N VAL A 650 -3.96 -63.95 89.78
CA VAL A 650 -2.96 -64.16 90.84
C VAL A 650 -3.64 -64.03 92.21
N LYS A 651 -4.42 -62.97 92.44
CA LYS A 651 -5.18 -62.80 93.70
C LYS A 651 -6.17 -63.94 93.95
N VAL A 652 -6.87 -64.43 92.93
CA VAL A 652 -7.78 -65.57 93.06
C VAL A 652 -7.02 -66.88 93.33
N ARG A 653 -5.87 -67.09 92.69
CA ARG A 653 -4.97 -68.24 92.93
C ARG A 653 -4.37 -68.20 94.34
N GLU A 654 -3.90 -67.04 94.79
CA GLU A 654 -3.42 -66.82 96.17
C GLU A 654 -4.54 -67.05 97.20
N ALA A 655 -5.75 -66.54 96.94
CA ALA A 655 -6.90 -66.80 97.81
C ALA A 655 -7.26 -68.30 97.89
N HIS A 656 -7.19 -69.04 96.78
CA HIS A 656 -7.36 -70.50 96.78
C HIS A 656 -6.23 -71.21 97.54
N VAL A 657 -4.96 -70.84 97.32
CA VAL A 657 -3.81 -71.40 98.05
C VAL A 657 -3.90 -71.12 99.55
N MET A 658 -4.29 -69.91 99.95
CA MET A 658 -4.53 -69.56 101.35
C MET A 658 -5.71 -70.34 101.95
N GLN A 659 -6.80 -70.55 101.21
CA GLN A 659 -7.91 -71.38 101.65
C GLN A 659 -7.52 -72.87 101.75
N ASP A 660 -6.69 -73.37 100.84
CA ASP A 660 -6.12 -74.72 100.87
C ASP A 660 -5.17 -74.91 102.07
N ILE A 661 -4.31 -73.94 102.36
CA ILE A 661 -3.46 -73.91 103.57
C ILE A 661 -4.34 -73.90 104.82
N GLN A 662 -5.40 -73.09 104.86
CA GLN A 662 -6.33 -73.05 105.99
C GLN A 662 -7.12 -74.38 106.13
N ARG A 663 -7.48 -75.04 105.02
CA ARG A 663 -8.08 -76.39 104.99
C ARG A 663 -7.08 -77.51 105.32
N LYS A 664 -5.77 -77.30 105.16
CA LYS A 664 -4.70 -78.20 105.66
C LYS A 664 -4.48 -78.01 107.16
N MET A 665 -4.34 -76.77 107.62
CA MET A 665 -4.22 -76.43 109.05
C MET A 665 -5.40 -76.96 109.88
N LYS A 666 -6.65 -76.77 109.41
CA LYS A 666 -7.84 -77.31 110.09
C LYS A 666 -7.87 -78.84 110.16
N ARG A 667 -7.35 -79.54 109.14
CA ARG A 667 -7.23 -81.00 109.14
C ARG A 667 -6.16 -81.47 110.12
N GLY A 668 -4.95 -80.92 110.04
CA GLY A 668 -3.88 -81.22 111.00
C GLY A 668 -4.30 -80.94 112.45
N HIS A 669 -5.01 -79.86 112.72
CA HIS A 669 -5.55 -79.58 114.05
C HIS A 669 -6.55 -80.65 114.53
N ALA A 670 -7.46 -81.11 113.66
CA ALA A 670 -8.40 -82.19 113.98
C ALA A 670 -7.70 -83.56 114.14
N GLU A 671 -6.65 -83.82 113.34
CA GLU A 671 -5.81 -85.01 113.44
C GLU A 671 -5.03 -85.05 114.77
N TYR A 672 -4.44 -83.92 115.20
CA TYR A 672 -3.81 -83.79 116.52
C TYR A 672 -4.83 -83.90 117.67
N GLU A 673 -6.03 -83.36 117.51
CA GLU A 673 -7.06 -83.44 118.55
C GLU A 673 -7.64 -84.86 118.68
N ALA A 674 -7.73 -85.60 117.57
CA ALA A 674 -8.09 -87.01 117.56
C ALA A 674 -7.02 -87.90 118.23
N THR A 675 -5.73 -87.68 118.00
CA THR A 675 -4.66 -88.44 118.69
C THR A 675 -4.63 -88.13 120.19
N ILE A 676 -4.89 -86.88 120.59
CA ILE A 676 -5.06 -86.50 122.00
C ILE A 676 -6.28 -87.19 122.64
N GLN A 677 -7.34 -87.48 121.89
CA GLN A 677 -8.50 -88.24 122.39
C GLN A 677 -8.19 -89.75 122.50
N ALA A 678 -7.48 -90.34 121.54
CA ALA A 678 -7.05 -91.74 121.60
C ALA A 678 -6.16 -92.01 122.83
N LEU A 679 -5.12 -91.19 123.04
CA LEU A 679 -4.22 -91.28 124.20
C LEU A 679 -4.95 -91.12 125.55
N LYS A 680 -6.09 -90.42 125.58
CA LYS A 680 -6.95 -90.32 126.78
C LYS A 680 -7.77 -91.58 127.03
N MET A 681 -8.16 -92.32 125.98
CA MET A 681 -8.83 -93.62 126.11
C MET A 681 -7.85 -94.69 126.59
N GLU A 682 -6.67 -94.79 125.97
CA GLU A 682 -5.61 -95.73 126.35
C GLU A 682 -5.21 -95.56 127.84
N LEU A 683 -5.01 -94.31 128.29
CA LEU A 683 -4.75 -93.98 129.70
C LEU A 683 -5.94 -94.32 130.65
N GLY A 684 -7.16 -94.43 130.12
CA GLY A 684 -8.33 -94.90 130.86
C GLY A 684 -8.36 -96.43 130.99
N GLU A 685 -8.03 -97.14 129.91
CA GLU A 685 -7.95 -98.60 129.85
C GLU A 685 -6.81 -99.12 130.75
N GLU A 686 -5.63 -98.50 130.72
CA GLU A 686 -4.49 -98.84 131.59
C GLU A 686 -4.80 -98.64 133.09
N LYS A 687 -5.58 -97.61 133.43
CA LYS A 687 -6.10 -97.41 134.80
C LYS A 687 -7.15 -98.44 135.20
N SER A 688 -7.77 -99.14 134.25
CA SER A 688 -8.71 -100.23 134.51
C SER A 688 -7.97 -101.56 134.72
N SER A 689 -6.98 -101.89 133.89
CA SER A 689 -6.18 -103.12 134.01
C SER A 689 -5.37 -103.15 135.30
N SER A 690 -4.78 -102.01 135.70
CA SER A 690 -4.07 -101.85 136.98
C SER A 690 -4.94 -102.21 138.20
N LYS A 691 -6.24 -101.86 138.18
CA LYS A 691 -7.20 -102.21 139.24
C LYS A 691 -7.57 -103.70 139.26
N ILE A 692 -7.52 -104.37 138.11
CA ILE A 692 -7.78 -105.82 138.01
C ILE A 692 -6.57 -106.59 138.54
N SER A 693 -5.35 -106.20 138.16
CA SER A 693 -4.11 -106.85 138.62
C SER A 693 -4.02 -106.91 140.15
N LYS A 694 -4.23 -105.78 140.83
CA LYS A 694 -4.20 -105.69 142.31
C LYS A 694 -5.24 -106.57 143.02
N ARG A 695 -6.37 -106.89 142.36
CA ARG A 695 -7.40 -107.80 142.92
C ARG A 695 -7.02 -109.28 142.81
N ASN A 696 -6.21 -109.64 141.82
CA ASN A 696 -5.69 -111.00 141.69
C ASN A 696 -4.51 -111.23 142.66
N GLU A 697 -3.67 -110.22 142.84
CA GLU A 697 -2.55 -110.21 143.79
C GLU A 697 -3.02 -110.44 145.25
N GLU A 698 -4.07 -109.72 145.68
CA GLU A 698 -4.69 -109.89 147.01
C GLU A 698 -5.26 -111.30 147.24
N LYS A 699 -5.84 -111.93 146.20
CA LYS A 699 -6.34 -113.32 146.28
C LYS A 699 -5.20 -114.32 146.47
N MET A 700 -4.13 -114.20 145.67
CA MET A 700 -2.99 -115.11 145.76
C MET A 700 -2.35 -115.09 147.16
N ARG A 701 -2.35 -113.94 147.86
CA ARG A 701 -1.89 -113.88 149.25
C ARG A 701 -2.76 -114.70 150.21
N GLN A 702 -4.09 -114.59 150.09
CA GLN A 702 -5.04 -115.35 150.92
C GLN A 702 -4.94 -116.87 150.67
N ASP A 703 -4.70 -117.29 149.43
CA ASP A 703 -4.50 -118.71 149.10
C ASP A 703 -3.19 -119.26 149.68
N VAL A 704 -2.11 -118.45 149.77
CA VAL A 704 -0.85 -118.82 150.44
C VAL A 704 -1.01 -118.88 151.96
N GLU A 705 -1.69 -117.91 152.57
CA GLU A 705 -1.97 -117.87 154.01
C GLU A 705 -2.80 -119.09 154.48
N ARG A 706 -3.66 -119.64 153.63
CA ARG A 706 -4.41 -120.89 153.91
C ARG A 706 -3.51 -122.13 153.88
N LEU A 707 -2.64 -122.25 152.87
CA LEU A 707 -1.80 -123.44 152.66
C LEU A 707 -0.80 -123.67 153.80
N THR A 708 -0.24 -122.63 154.42
CA THR A 708 0.64 -122.79 155.60
C THR A 708 -0.10 -123.39 156.79
N HIS A 709 -1.34 -122.95 157.06
CA HIS A 709 -2.18 -123.50 158.14
C HIS A 709 -2.65 -124.95 157.89
N GLU A 710 -2.55 -125.46 156.66
CA GLU A 710 -2.82 -126.87 156.33
C GLU A 710 -1.56 -127.74 156.54
N VAL A 711 -0.37 -127.21 156.23
CA VAL A 711 0.92 -127.89 156.49
C VAL A 711 1.15 -128.09 157.98
N GLU A 712 1.07 -127.03 158.80
CA GLU A 712 1.33 -127.09 160.26
C GLU A 712 0.46 -128.17 160.94
N ARG A 713 -0.83 -128.24 160.57
CA ARG A 713 -1.78 -129.24 161.10
C ARG A 713 -1.38 -130.68 160.74
N SER A 714 -0.83 -130.90 159.54
CA SER A 714 -0.36 -132.22 159.10
C SER A 714 0.92 -132.70 159.82
N GLU A 715 1.76 -131.76 160.28
CA GLU A 715 2.97 -132.06 161.04
C GLU A 715 2.65 -132.45 162.50
N GLU A 716 1.65 -131.80 163.12
CA GLU A 716 1.13 -132.20 164.43
C GLU A 716 0.48 -133.60 164.41
N GLU A 717 -0.30 -133.91 163.36
CA GLU A 717 -0.91 -135.24 163.19
C GLU A 717 0.15 -136.33 162.99
N SER A 718 1.15 -136.09 162.14
CA SER A 718 2.29 -137.00 161.92
C SER A 718 3.07 -137.28 163.22
N SER A 719 3.28 -136.23 164.03
CA SER A 719 3.97 -136.32 165.33
C SER A 719 3.20 -137.16 166.36
N ASN A 720 1.88 -137.25 166.25
CA ASN A 720 1.04 -138.09 167.11
C ASN A 720 0.91 -139.53 166.61
N LEU A 721 1.05 -139.78 165.30
CA LEU A 721 1.08 -141.13 164.73
C LEU A 721 2.37 -141.89 165.07
N LEU A 722 3.53 -141.21 165.08
CA LEU A 722 4.81 -141.82 165.49
C LEU A 722 4.77 -142.38 166.92
N ARG A 723 4.27 -141.59 167.89
CA ARG A 723 4.10 -142.04 169.29
C ARG A 723 3.09 -143.19 169.47
N ARG A 724 2.19 -143.41 168.50
CA ARG A 724 1.29 -144.59 168.48
C ARG A 724 1.95 -145.82 167.90
N LEU A 725 2.83 -145.66 166.90
CA LEU A 725 3.59 -146.78 166.31
C LEU A 725 4.56 -147.41 167.31
N GLU A 726 5.25 -146.63 168.16
CA GLU A 726 6.13 -147.18 169.20
C GLU A 726 5.38 -148.03 170.24
N HIS A 727 4.17 -147.62 170.64
CA HIS A 727 3.33 -148.40 171.55
C HIS A 727 2.83 -149.70 170.91
N ALA A 728 2.36 -149.64 169.66
CA ALA A 728 1.90 -150.82 168.92
C ALA A 728 3.02 -151.83 168.67
N HIS A 729 4.26 -151.37 168.46
CA HIS A 729 5.39 -152.27 168.19
C HIS A 729 5.73 -153.19 169.38
N GLN A 730 5.54 -152.72 170.62
CA GLN A 730 5.74 -153.52 171.83
C GLN A 730 4.62 -154.56 172.02
N GLU A 731 3.38 -154.23 171.67
CA GLU A 731 2.24 -155.15 171.73
C GLU A 731 2.39 -156.31 170.75
N PHE A 732 2.78 -156.04 169.49
CA PHE A 732 3.03 -157.09 168.48
C PHE A 732 4.13 -158.09 168.89
N GLN A 733 5.12 -157.66 169.67
CA GLN A 733 6.21 -158.54 170.12
C GLN A 733 5.72 -159.62 171.09
N THR A 734 4.64 -159.35 171.85
CA THR A 734 3.99 -160.35 172.73
C THR A 734 2.99 -161.23 171.98
N GLN A 735 2.29 -160.70 170.96
CA GLN A 735 1.36 -161.49 170.15
C GLN A 735 2.07 -162.53 169.25
N THR A 736 3.31 -162.25 168.83
CA THR A 736 4.09 -163.15 167.96
C THR A 736 4.29 -164.55 168.58
N GLN A 737 4.51 -164.62 169.90
CA GLN A 737 4.68 -165.90 170.62
C GLN A 737 3.38 -166.71 170.76
N MET A 738 2.21 -166.07 170.64
CA MET A 738 0.91 -166.77 170.61
C MET A 738 0.68 -167.45 169.25
N ALA A 739 1.09 -166.80 168.15
CA ALA A 739 0.85 -167.28 166.78
C ALA A 739 1.57 -168.60 166.45
N GLU A 740 2.73 -168.86 167.05
CA GLU A 740 3.45 -170.14 166.88
C GLU A 740 2.64 -171.34 167.41
N SER A 741 1.77 -171.13 168.41
CA SER A 741 0.90 -172.17 168.94
C SER A 741 -0.26 -172.53 167.99
N ASP A 742 -0.82 -171.55 167.27
CA ASP A 742 -1.92 -171.78 166.32
C ASP A 742 -1.44 -172.32 164.96
N MET A 743 -0.21 -172.01 164.53
CA MET A 743 0.40 -172.66 163.36
C MET A 743 0.45 -174.19 163.48
N SER A 744 0.58 -174.72 164.70
CA SER A 744 0.53 -176.15 164.98
C SER A 744 -0.87 -176.78 164.86
N ARG A 745 -1.93 -175.95 164.79
CA ARG A 745 -3.32 -176.38 164.53
C ARG A 745 -3.67 -176.30 163.04
N VAL A 746 -3.23 -175.25 162.34
CA VAL A 746 -3.49 -175.07 160.88
C VAL A 746 -2.98 -176.27 160.08
N LYS A 747 -1.76 -176.73 160.40
CA LYS A 747 -1.10 -177.84 159.71
C LYS A 747 -1.90 -179.16 159.68
N LYS A 748 -2.88 -179.37 160.57
CA LYS A 748 -3.75 -180.56 160.56
C LYS A 748 -4.90 -180.50 159.55
N TYR A 749 -5.34 -179.30 159.15
CA TYR A 749 -6.41 -179.13 158.15
C TYR A 749 -5.87 -179.01 156.71
N GLU A 750 -4.58 -178.69 156.54
CA GLU A 750 -3.94 -178.64 155.22
C GLU A 750 -3.71 -180.03 154.62
N ASP A 751 -3.38 -181.03 155.44
CA ASP A 751 -3.25 -182.44 155.02
C ASP A 751 -4.58 -183.02 154.48
N GLU A 752 -5.72 -182.60 155.03
CA GLU A 752 -7.06 -183.01 154.56
C GLU A 752 -7.43 -182.32 153.23
N LEU A 753 -6.98 -181.08 153.02
CA LEU A 753 -7.22 -180.31 151.79
C LEU A 753 -6.31 -180.75 150.62
N PHE A 754 -5.17 -181.38 150.91
CA PHE A 754 -4.25 -181.95 149.92
C PHE A 754 -4.88 -183.11 149.14
N ALA A 755 -5.73 -183.93 149.78
CA ALA A 755 -6.39 -185.07 149.14
C ALA A 755 -7.36 -184.64 148.02
N LEU A 756 -8.30 -183.75 148.33
CA LEU A 756 -9.43 -183.38 147.44
C LEU A 756 -9.03 -182.58 146.18
N LYS A 757 -7.85 -181.92 146.17
CA LYS A 757 -7.38 -181.17 144.99
C LYS A 757 -6.59 -182.02 143.98
N SER A 758 -6.16 -183.22 144.35
CA SER A 758 -5.41 -184.10 143.45
C SER A 758 -6.30 -184.68 142.34
N GLU A 759 -7.56 -184.99 142.66
CA GLU A 759 -8.52 -185.56 141.70
C GLU A 759 -9.05 -184.53 140.69
N LEU A 760 -9.37 -183.32 141.13
CA LEU A 760 -9.95 -182.27 140.27
C LEU A 760 -9.01 -181.86 139.11
N LYS A 761 -7.70 -181.98 139.30
CA LYS A 761 -6.68 -181.61 138.31
C LYS A 761 -6.61 -182.59 137.12
N LYS A 762 -7.30 -183.74 137.17
CA LYS A 762 -7.20 -184.85 136.21
C LYS A 762 -8.43 -185.03 135.30
N SER A 763 -9.43 -184.13 135.39
CA SER A 763 -10.68 -184.21 134.59
C SER A 763 -10.90 -182.98 133.69
N ARG A 764 -10.39 -181.82 134.10
CA ARG A 764 -10.51 -180.55 133.35
C ARG A 764 -9.64 -180.50 132.09
N THR A 765 -8.47 -181.15 132.12
CA THR A 765 -7.49 -181.16 131.01
C THR A 765 -8.00 -181.80 129.73
N ASP A 766 -9.02 -182.65 129.84
CA ASP A 766 -9.41 -183.61 128.79
C ASP A 766 -10.68 -183.16 128.03
N HIS A 767 -11.31 -182.05 128.45
CA HIS A 767 -12.60 -181.57 127.91
C HIS A 767 -12.52 -180.28 127.09
N ASP A 768 -11.75 -179.28 127.53
CA ASP A 768 -11.70 -177.97 126.85
C ASP A 768 -11.00 -178.04 125.46
N GLY A 769 -10.34 -179.16 125.11
CA GLY A 769 -9.76 -179.43 123.78
C GLY A 769 -10.75 -179.90 122.70
N LEU A 770 -11.95 -180.38 123.09
CA LEU A 770 -12.94 -180.95 122.17
C LEU A 770 -13.87 -179.90 121.51
N VAL A 771 -13.74 -178.62 121.88
CA VAL A 771 -14.60 -177.53 121.41
C VAL A 771 -14.06 -176.85 120.14
N TYR A 772 -12.81 -177.13 119.75
CA TYR A 772 -12.13 -176.45 118.63
C TYR A 772 -12.71 -176.79 117.24
N GLU A 773 -13.45 -177.89 117.09
CA GLU A 773 -13.83 -178.43 115.76
C GLU A 773 -15.34 -178.37 115.44
N MET A 774 -16.22 -178.06 116.40
CA MET A 774 -17.69 -178.20 116.19
C MET A 774 -18.42 -177.03 115.53
N VAL A 775 -17.84 -175.82 115.43
CA VAL A 775 -18.58 -174.60 115.03
C VAL A 775 -17.89 -173.80 113.91
N THR A 776 -16.82 -174.35 113.31
CA THR A 776 -16.34 -173.90 111.99
C THR A 776 -17.29 -174.30 110.83
N GLU A 777 -18.29 -175.14 111.08
CA GLU A 777 -19.24 -175.66 110.08
C GLU A 777 -20.71 -175.26 110.34
N VAL A 778 -20.95 -174.25 111.19
CA VAL A 778 -22.11 -173.36 111.08
C VAL A 778 -21.60 -171.92 111.27
N ASP A 779 -20.68 -171.42 110.45
CA ASP A 779 -20.74 -171.39 108.98
C ASP A 779 -22.13 -171.06 108.43
N THR A 780 -22.23 -169.89 107.81
CA THR A 780 -23.39 -169.48 107.01
C THR A 780 -24.75 -169.53 107.76
N LEU A 781 -25.88 -169.04 107.25
CA LEU A 781 -26.20 -168.44 105.96
C LEU A 781 -26.81 -167.06 106.18
N MET A 782 -26.40 -166.09 105.35
CA MET A 782 -26.96 -164.73 105.29
C MET A 782 -26.57 -163.89 106.54
N GLU A 783 -26.19 -162.61 106.46
CA GLU A 783 -26.09 -161.68 105.34
C GLU A 783 -24.78 -160.87 105.43
N LEU A 784 -24.08 -160.47 104.36
CA LEU A 784 -24.09 -160.75 102.91
C LEU A 784 -22.74 -160.12 102.45
N VAL A 785 -21.81 -160.79 101.78
CA VAL A 785 -21.82 -161.06 100.32
C VAL A 785 -22.60 -159.97 99.58
N ALA A 786 -22.02 -158.81 99.26
CA ALA A 786 -21.21 -158.62 98.06
C ALA A 786 -20.50 -157.25 98.16
N THR A 787 -19.18 -157.11 97.96
CA THR A 787 -18.40 -157.26 96.71
C THR A 787 -18.83 -156.36 95.54
N GLY A 788 -18.03 -155.31 95.29
CA GLY A 788 -17.85 -154.70 93.97
C GLY A 788 -18.72 -153.47 93.63
N SER A 789 -18.57 -152.86 92.44
CA SER A 789 -17.55 -153.16 91.42
C SER A 789 -17.35 -152.02 90.40
N MET A 790 -16.09 -151.58 90.25
CA MET A 790 -15.41 -151.33 88.95
C MET A 790 -15.94 -150.27 87.95
N GLU A 791 -15.10 -150.09 86.91
CA GLU A 791 -15.39 -149.58 85.54
C GLU A 791 -15.44 -148.07 85.27
N LYS A 792 -15.01 -147.54 84.11
CA LYS A 792 -13.87 -147.85 83.18
C LYS A 792 -13.95 -146.91 81.94
N ARG A 793 -12.83 -146.76 81.20
CA ARG A 793 -12.71 -146.22 79.80
C ARG A 793 -13.05 -144.71 79.65
N GLN A 794 -12.34 -143.81 78.93
CA GLN A 794 -11.26 -143.79 77.91
C GLN A 794 -11.72 -143.75 76.43
N THR A 795 -11.06 -142.90 75.61
CA THR A 795 -11.24 -142.61 74.15
C THR A 795 -12.50 -141.78 73.80
N VAL A 796 -12.64 -141.02 72.68
CA VAL A 796 -11.97 -140.99 71.35
C VAL A 796 -11.62 -139.55 70.86
N THR A 797 -10.65 -139.49 69.94
CA THR A 797 -9.94 -138.42 69.19
C THR A 797 -10.71 -137.56 68.13
N ALA A 798 -10.05 -136.46 67.67
CA ALA A 798 -10.10 -135.85 66.31
C ALA A 798 -11.32 -134.95 65.90
N VAL A 799 -11.30 -133.98 64.94
CA VAL A 799 -10.26 -133.26 64.13
C VAL A 799 -10.84 -131.99 63.44
N LYS A 800 -10.01 -130.94 63.18
CA LYS A 800 -10.13 -129.77 62.23
C LYS A 800 -11.49 -129.08 61.92
N GLY A 801 -11.51 -127.73 61.89
CA GLY A 801 -12.35 -126.97 60.93
C GLY A 801 -12.79 -125.53 61.30
N ALA A 802 -12.78 -124.62 60.31
CA ALA A 802 -13.42 -123.29 60.27
C ALA A 802 -14.14 -123.17 58.89
N PRO A 803 -14.98 -122.15 58.52
CA PRO A 803 -15.08 -120.77 59.05
C PRO A 803 -16.52 -120.15 59.13
N ASN A 804 -16.60 -118.80 59.10
CA ASN A 804 -17.74 -117.89 59.38
C ASN A 804 -19.04 -117.99 58.54
N GLY A 805 -20.14 -117.44 59.08
CA GLY A 805 -21.35 -117.00 58.35
C GLY A 805 -22.18 -115.93 59.12
N PRO A 806 -22.35 -114.68 58.62
CA PRO A 806 -22.99 -113.58 59.36
C PRO A 806 -24.29 -113.01 58.73
N SER A 807 -25.19 -112.42 59.55
CA SER A 807 -26.41 -111.74 59.04
C SER A 807 -26.99 -110.63 59.96
N ALA A 808 -26.19 -109.61 60.31
CA ALA A 808 -26.67 -108.44 61.07
C ALA A 808 -26.24 -107.08 60.49
N THR A 809 -24.99 -106.97 60.02
CA THR A 809 -24.37 -105.69 59.57
C THR A 809 -24.92 -105.12 58.26
N VAL A 810 -25.70 -105.90 57.49
CA VAL A 810 -26.17 -105.55 56.14
C VAL A 810 -27.30 -104.50 56.15
N VAL A 811 -28.09 -104.42 57.23
CA VAL A 811 -29.28 -103.54 57.28
C VAL A 811 -28.89 -102.07 57.45
N ASP A 812 -27.93 -101.75 58.32
CA ASP A 812 -27.56 -100.36 58.63
C ASP A 812 -26.86 -99.64 57.46
N ILE A 813 -26.01 -100.37 56.72
CA ILE A 813 -25.33 -99.87 55.51
C ILE A 813 -26.36 -99.51 54.42
N LYS A 814 -27.44 -100.29 54.30
CA LYS A 814 -28.52 -100.10 53.31
C LYS A 814 -29.29 -98.80 53.54
N SER A 815 -29.40 -98.33 54.78
CA SER A 815 -30.06 -97.07 55.13
C SER A 815 -29.19 -95.86 54.78
N LYS A 816 -27.91 -95.86 55.15
CA LYS A 816 -26.97 -94.76 54.86
C LYS A 816 -26.78 -94.54 53.35
N MET A 817 -26.75 -95.61 52.54
CA MET A 817 -26.75 -95.48 51.07
C MET A 817 -27.99 -94.80 50.49
N LYS A 818 -29.18 -94.92 51.10
CA LYS A 818 -30.40 -94.27 50.58
C LYS A 818 -30.41 -92.75 50.81
N TRP A 819 -29.72 -92.26 51.85
CA TRP A 819 -29.59 -90.84 52.15
C TRP A 819 -28.65 -90.14 51.17
N LEU A 820 -27.41 -90.64 51.00
CA LEU A 820 -26.43 -90.09 50.06
C LEU A 820 -26.94 -90.07 48.61
N ARG A 821 -27.69 -91.10 48.18
CA ARG A 821 -28.33 -91.15 46.84
C ARG A 821 -29.50 -90.17 46.66
N ARG A 822 -29.93 -89.44 47.68
CA ARG A 822 -30.89 -88.33 47.54
C ARG A 822 -30.13 -87.01 47.48
N GLU A 823 -29.28 -86.74 48.47
CA GLU A 823 -28.43 -85.55 48.56
C GLU A 823 -27.65 -85.25 47.27
N ILE A 824 -27.00 -86.26 46.68
CA ILE A 824 -26.25 -86.11 45.43
C ILE A 824 -27.17 -85.74 44.24
N ARG A 825 -28.39 -86.28 44.18
CA ARG A 825 -29.33 -85.95 43.08
C ARG A 825 -29.90 -84.55 43.20
N ASP A 826 -30.15 -84.08 44.42
CA ASP A 826 -30.73 -82.76 44.62
C ASP A 826 -29.68 -81.66 44.47
N ARG A 827 -28.39 -81.93 44.82
CA ARG A 827 -27.24 -81.11 44.38
C ARG A 827 -27.12 -81.02 42.85
N ILE A 828 -27.16 -82.15 42.13
CA ILE A 828 -27.05 -82.16 40.65
C ILE A 828 -28.17 -81.34 40.00
N LYS A 829 -29.41 -81.40 40.50
CA LYS A 829 -30.51 -80.55 40.00
C LYS A 829 -30.26 -79.06 40.25
N TYR A 830 -29.74 -78.71 41.43
CA TYR A 830 -29.43 -77.32 41.77
C TYR A 830 -28.34 -76.75 40.86
N GLU A 831 -27.29 -77.53 40.60
CA GLU A 831 -26.22 -77.19 39.67
C GLU A 831 -26.73 -77.07 38.22
N GLN A 832 -27.56 -78.01 37.76
CA GLN A 832 -28.17 -77.95 36.42
C GLN A 832 -29.06 -76.72 36.23
N LYS A 833 -29.79 -76.29 37.27
CA LYS A 833 -30.56 -75.05 37.23
C LYS A 833 -29.64 -73.82 37.15
N LEU A 834 -28.64 -73.73 38.03
CA LEU A 834 -27.68 -72.62 38.02
C LEU A 834 -26.93 -72.49 36.67
N ARG A 835 -26.59 -73.62 36.04
CA ARG A 835 -26.02 -73.70 34.68
C ARG A 835 -27.02 -73.42 33.55
N LYS A 836 -28.34 -73.34 33.82
CA LYS A 836 -29.34 -72.83 32.85
C LYS A 836 -29.45 -71.31 33.00
N ASP A 837 -29.71 -70.85 34.21
CA ASP A 837 -29.92 -69.45 34.55
C ASP A 837 -28.71 -68.58 34.10
N LEU A 838 -27.48 -69.07 34.27
CA LEU A 838 -26.26 -68.41 33.79
C LEU A 838 -26.16 -68.30 32.25
N ARG A 839 -26.69 -69.26 31.49
CA ARG A 839 -26.68 -69.20 30.01
C ARG A 839 -27.72 -68.23 29.48
N GLU A 840 -28.91 -68.19 30.08
CA GLU A 840 -29.97 -67.26 29.68
C GLU A 840 -29.54 -65.80 29.93
N ALA A 841 -28.84 -65.54 31.05
CA ALA A 841 -28.23 -64.23 31.33
C ALA A 841 -27.18 -63.79 30.29
N LEU A 842 -26.32 -64.71 29.83
CA LEU A 842 -25.34 -64.42 28.78
C LEU A 842 -26.00 -64.14 27.43
N THR A 843 -27.05 -64.89 27.06
CA THR A 843 -27.73 -64.70 25.77
C THR A 843 -28.46 -63.35 25.65
N CYS A 844 -28.94 -62.76 26.74
CA CYS A 844 -29.48 -61.39 26.69
C CYS A 844 -28.38 -60.36 26.40
N ASN A 845 -27.23 -60.48 27.07
CA ASN A 845 -26.10 -59.56 26.92
C ASN A 845 -25.56 -59.53 25.47
N ASP A 846 -25.50 -60.67 24.79
CA ASP A 846 -25.05 -60.73 23.39
C ASP A 846 -26.00 -60.04 22.39
N HIS A 847 -27.31 -59.94 22.69
CA HIS A 847 -28.24 -59.20 21.83
C HIS A 847 -28.05 -57.69 21.98
N ASP A 848 -27.92 -57.19 23.22
CA ASP A 848 -27.61 -55.78 23.48
C ASP A 848 -26.25 -55.39 22.88
N ARG A 849 -25.26 -56.29 22.98
CA ARG A 849 -23.93 -56.11 22.38
C ARG A 849 -23.98 -56.05 20.85
N GLN A 850 -24.80 -56.87 20.20
CA GLN A 850 -25.01 -56.83 18.75
C GLN A 850 -25.74 -55.55 18.32
N PHE A 851 -26.76 -55.11 19.08
CA PHE A 851 -27.44 -53.84 18.82
C PHE A 851 -26.48 -52.65 18.92
N LEU A 852 -25.65 -52.59 19.97
CA LEU A 852 -24.66 -51.52 20.15
C LEU A 852 -23.59 -51.53 19.04
N LEU A 853 -23.15 -52.70 18.57
CA LEU A 853 -22.22 -52.80 17.44
C LEU A 853 -22.87 -52.33 16.12
N ALA A 854 -24.12 -52.68 15.86
CA ALA A 854 -24.85 -52.21 14.67
C ALA A 854 -25.16 -50.71 14.72
N GLU A 855 -25.35 -50.14 15.92
CA GLU A 855 -25.55 -48.70 16.12
C GLU A 855 -24.24 -47.90 16.09
N LEU A 856 -23.10 -48.53 16.42
CA LEU A 856 -21.76 -47.97 16.16
C LEU A 856 -21.45 -47.95 14.66
N ALA A 857 -21.70 -49.06 13.94
CA ALA A 857 -21.48 -49.13 12.48
C ALA A 857 -22.25 -48.04 11.72
N LYS A 858 -23.54 -47.82 12.03
CA LYS A 858 -24.32 -46.69 11.46
C LYS A 858 -23.74 -45.31 11.75
N ARG A 859 -23.01 -45.14 12.87
CA ARG A 859 -22.35 -43.87 13.21
C ARG A 859 -21.02 -43.73 12.49
N GLU A 860 -20.34 -44.84 12.21
CA GLU A 860 -19.18 -44.88 11.31
C GLU A 860 -19.62 -44.53 9.88
N ASP A 861 -20.71 -45.11 9.35
CA ASP A 861 -21.31 -44.75 8.06
C ASP A 861 -21.59 -43.23 7.95
N VAL A 862 -22.26 -42.64 8.96
CA VAL A 862 -22.57 -41.20 9.00
C VAL A 862 -21.32 -40.32 9.19
N LEU A 863 -20.28 -40.80 9.86
CA LEU A 863 -19.00 -40.10 9.95
C LEU A 863 -18.26 -40.12 8.62
N ASP A 864 -18.34 -41.22 7.86
CA ASP A 864 -17.77 -41.32 6.52
C ASP A 864 -18.53 -40.44 5.51
N GLU A 865 -19.87 -40.40 5.56
CA GLU A 865 -20.69 -39.43 4.80
C GLU A 865 -20.30 -37.98 5.11
N LEU A 866 -20.16 -37.63 6.41
CA LEU A 866 -19.71 -36.30 6.83
C LEU A 866 -18.26 -36.01 6.41
N SER A 867 -17.39 -37.02 6.35
CA SER A 867 -16.01 -36.86 5.86
C SER A 867 -15.98 -36.57 4.37
N SER A 868 -16.82 -37.26 3.59
CA SER A 868 -16.98 -37.07 2.14
C SER A 868 -17.57 -35.70 1.84
N ALA A 869 -18.65 -35.30 2.52
CA ALA A 869 -19.25 -33.98 2.38
C ALA A 869 -18.27 -32.85 2.76
N LYS A 870 -17.44 -33.04 3.79
CA LYS A 870 -16.36 -32.12 4.16
C LYS A 870 -15.27 -32.06 3.08
N GLN A 871 -14.93 -33.18 2.44
CA GLN A 871 -13.94 -33.21 1.37
C GLN A 871 -14.48 -32.55 0.08
N GLU A 872 -15.75 -32.76 -0.27
CA GLU A 872 -16.39 -32.01 -1.36
C GLU A 872 -16.41 -30.50 -1.09
N LEU A 873 -16.72 -30.06 0.14
CA LEU A 873 -16.67 -28.66 0.52
C LEU A 873 -15.25 -28.10 0.38
N ALA A 874 -14.22 -28.83 0.83
CA ALA A 874 -12.83 -28.43 0.64
C ALA A 874 -12.41 -28.30 -0.83
N TYR A 875 -12.94 -29.14 -1.74
CA TYR A 875 -12.73 -28.96 -3.18
C TYR A 875 -13.48 -27.73 -3.74
N ARG A 876 -14.74 -27.51 -3.33
CA ARG A 876 -15.50 -26.32 -3.74
C ARG A 876 -14.85 -25.03 -3.23
N ASP A 877 -14.31 -25.04 -2.02
CA ASP A 877 -13.56 -23.91 -1.44
C ASP A 877 -12.25 -23.66 -2.21
N LEU A 878 -11.55 -24.71 -2.66
CA LEU A 878 -10.37 -24.58 -3.51
C LEU A 878 -10.72 -24.01 -4.90
N ASP A 879 -11.78 -24.48 -5.53
CA ASP A 879 -12.27 -23.94 -6.82
C ASP A 879 -12.72 -22.47 -6.67
N ASN A 880 -13.38 -22.13 -5.56
CA ASN A 880 -13.75 -20.75 -5.21
C ASN A 880 -12.52 -19.86 -5.02
N VAL A 881 -11.47 -20.34 -4.33
CA VAL A 881 -10.20 -19.61 -4.18
C VAL A 881 -9.56 -19.38 -5.54
N GLN A 882 -9.45 -20.39 -6.39
CA GLN A 882 -8.90 -20.24 -7.75
C GLN A 882 -9.74 -19.31 -8.65
N ALA A 883 -11.05 -19.23 -8.44
CA ALA A 883 -11.91 -18.28 -9.13
C ALA A 883 -11.68 -16.85 -8.64
N VAL A 884 -11.47 -16.66 -7.33
CA VAL A 884 -11.12 -15.36 -6.73
C VAL A 884 -9.72 -14.91 -7.16
N GLU A 885 -8.73 -15.81 -7.20
CA GLU A 885 -7.37 -15.53 -7.70
C GLU A 885 -7.39 -15.01 -9.14
N LYS A 886 -8.12 -15.67 -10.05
CA LYS A 886 -8.28 -15.22 -11.45
C LYS A 886 -9.01 -13.88 -11.58
N LEU A 887 -9.96 -13.60 -10.69
CA LEU A 887 -10.61 -12.29 -10.61
C LEU A 887 -9.68 -11.21 -10.05
N GLN A 888 -8.78 -11.55 -9.13
CA GLN A 888 -7.74 -10.64 -8.61
C GLN A 888 -6.69 -10.34 -9.69
N GLU A 889 -6.21 -11.35 -10.43
CA GLU A 889 -5.35 -11.17 -11.61
C GLU A 889 -5.99 -10.22 -12.63
N HIS A 890 -7.26 -10.46 -13.00
CA HIS A 890 -7.95 -9.59 -13.95
C HIS A 890 -8.20 -8.16 -13.43
N ILE A 891 -8.41 -7.99 -12.12
CA ILE A 891 -8.52 -6.65 -11.49
C ILE A 891 -7.16 -5.94 -11.50
N LEU A 892 -6.04 -6.66 -11.33
CA LEU A 892 -4.70 -6.10 -11.46
C LEU A 892 -4.42 -5.68 -12.90
N ASP A 893 -4.66 -6.55 -13.90
CA ASP A 893 -4.53 -6.21 -15.33
C ASP A 893 -5.31 -4.94 -15.70
N LEU A 894 -6.56 -4.82 -15.22
CA LEU A 894 -7.41 -3.65 -15.45
C LEU A 894 -6.93 -2.40 -14.69
N THR A 895 -6.28 -2.57 -13.53
CA THR A 895 -5.70 -1.46 -12.76
C THR A 895 -4.45 -0.94 -13.47
N ASP A 896 -3.55 -1.82 -13.90
CA ASP A 896 -2.35 -1.48 -14.68
C ASP A 896 -2.74 -0.81 -16.02
N GLU A 897 -3.78 -1.29 -16.69
CA GLU A 897 -4.32 -0.62 -17.89
C GLU A 897 -4.84 0.81 -17.60
N LEU A 898 -5.48 1.03 -16.45
CA LEU A 898 -5.98 2.35 -16.05
C LEU A 898 -4.85 3.29 -15.62
N GLU A 899 -3.83 2.80 -14.91
CA GLU A 899 -2.63 3.58 -14.59
C GLU A 899 -1.82 3.93 -15.84
N LEU A 900 -1.65 3.00 -16.79
CA LEU A 900 -1.02 3.27 -18.08
C LEU A 900 -1.81 4.28 -18.94
N ARG A 901 -3.15 4.30 -18.86
CA ARG A 901 -3.97 5.34 -19.49
C ARG A 901 -3.75 6.69 -18.81
N LYS A 902 -3.78 6.74 -17.47
CA LYS A 902 -3.54 7.96 -16.68
C LYS A 902 -2.16 8.56 -16.95
N ILE A 903 -1.11 7.74 -17.02
CA ILE A 903 0.26 8.19 -17.36
C ILE A 903 0.29 8.84 -18.76
N ARG A 904 -0.35 8.23 -19.76
CA ARG A 904 -0.44 8.79 -21.12
C ARG A 904 -1.23 10.09 -21.17
N GLU A 905 -2.31 10.21 -20.39
CA GLU A 905 -3.07 11.46 -20.27
C GLU A 905 -2.23 12.56 -19.59
N GLU A 906 -1.49 12.23 -18.54
CA GLU A 906 -0.54 13.16 -17.89
C GLU A 906 0.64 13.55 -18.80
N GLU A 907 1.11 12.66 -19.68
CA GLU A 907 2.11 12.98 -20.72
C GLU A 907 1.54 13.94 -21.78
N ILE A 908 0.31 13.71 -22.25
CA ILE A 908 -0.39 14.61 -23.20
C ILE A 908 -0.64 15.98 -22.58
N ILE A 909 -1.04 16.05 -21.30
CA ILE A 909 -1.22 17.32 -20.58
C ILE A 909 0.12 18.06 -20.47
N ARG A 910 1.20 17.39 -20.05
CA ARG A 910 2.54 17.99 -19.94
C ARG A 910 3.07 18.48 -21.29
N ALA A 911 2.84 17.75 -22.39
CA ALA A 911 3.18 18.22 -23.73
C ALA A 911 2.41 19.50 -24.12
N GLN A 912 1.10 19.54 -23.85
CA GLN A 912 0.31 20.75 -24.05
C GLN A 912 0.72 21.91 -23.13
N GLU A 913 1.33 21.64 -21.98
CA GLU A 913 1.86 22.66 -21.08
C GLU A 913 3.22 23.19 -21.56
N SER A 914 4.11 22.35 -22.09
CA SER A 914 5.32 22.82 -22.77
C SER A 914 5.00 23.62 -24.03
N ASP A 915 4.00 23.22 -24.82
CA ASP A 915 3.55 23.99 -26.00
C ASP A 915 3.01 25.38 -25.59
N LYS A 916 2.22 25.45 -24.51
CA LYS A 916 1.74 26.73 -23.95
C LYS A 916 2.90 27.59 -23.41
N GLN A 917 3.88 26.98 -22.74
CA GLN A 917 5.07 27.69 -22.25
C GLN A 917 5.88 28.28 -23.42
N HIS A 918 6.13 27.50 -24.48
CA HIS A 918 6.85 27.97 -25.66
C HIS A 918 6.09 29.12 -26.37
N ILE A 919 4.77 29.03 -26.51
CA ILE A 919 3.93 30.13 -27.03
C ILE A 919 4.00 31.37 -26.11
N ILE A 920 4.10 31.20 -24.79
CA ILE A 920 4.28 32.31 -23.85
C ILE A 920 5.68 32.94 -24.00
N GLU A 921 6.72 32.14 -24.23
CA GLU A 921 8.09 32.61 -24.50
C GLU A 921 8.16 33.41 -25.80
N ASP A 922 7.61 32.89 -26.91
CA ASP A 922 7.47 33.59 -28.19
C ASP A 922 6.76 34.94 -28.02
N LEU A 923 5.68 35.00 -27.21
CA LEU A 923 4.96 36.24 -26.92
C LEU A 923 5.75 37.22 -26.05
N HIS A 924 6.70 36.75 -25.23
CA HIS A 924 7.65 37.60 -24.51
C HIS A 924 8.75 38.12 -25.44
N GLU A 925 9.28 37.31 -26.36
CA GLU A 925 10.26 37.78 -27.37
C GLU A 925 9.63 38.80 -28.32
N LEU A 926 8.40 38.56 -28.79
CA LEU A 926 7.66 39.55 -29.59
C LEU A 926 7.40 40.84 -28.81
N ARG A 927 7.17 40.78 -27.49
CA ARG A 927 7.05 41.96 -26.62
C ARG A 927 8.36 42.71 -26.48
N THR A 928 9.50 42.04 -26.24
CA THR A 928 10.79 42.73 -26.12
C THR A 928 11.20 43.37 -27.44
N VAL A 929 10.95 42.71 -28.58
CA VAL A 929 11.15 43.30 -29.92
C VAL A 929 10.23 44.52 -30.16
N GLN A 930 8.98 44.51 -29.67
CA GLN A 930 8.11 45.69 -29.71
C GLN A 930 8.64 46.83 -28.82
N GLU A 931 9.15 46.54 -27.63
CA GLU A 931 9.79 47.55 -26.78
C GLU A 931 11.06 48.12 -27.42
N GLU A 932 11.90 47.31 -28.03
CA GLU A 932 13.08 47.80 -28.76
C GLU A 932 12.70 48.65 -29.96
N LYS A 933 11.67 48.26 -30.71
CA LYS A 933 11.09 49.08 -31.80
C LYS A 933 10.61 50.44 -31.26
N ALA A 934 9.87 50.48 -30.15
CA ALA A 934 9.44 51.72 -29.53
C ALA A 934 10.62 52.59 -29.04
N ARG A 935 11.67 51.99 -28.48
CA ARG A 935 12.92 52.68 -28.09
C ARG A 935 13.69 53.22 -29.31
N ILE A 936 13.61 52.56 -30.47
CA ILE A 936 14.18 53.05 -31.73
C ILE A 936 13.32 54.20 -32.29
N GLU A 937 12.00 54.12 -32.20
CA GLU A 937 11.06 55.16 -32.64
C GLU A 937 11.20 56.44 -31.79
N ASP A 938 11.36 56.33 -30.47
CA ASP A 938 11.68 57.47 -29.59
C ASP A 938 13.03 58.12 -29.94
N ARG A 939 14.08 57.32 -30.20
CA ARG A 939 15.37 57.85 -30.69
C ARG A 939 15.22 58.55 -32.04
N TYR A 940 14.42 57.99 -32.95
CA TYR A 940 14.15 58.60 -34.26
C TYR A 940 13.35 59.90 -34.13
N LEU A 941 12.37 59.97 -33.23
CA LEU A 941 11.63 61.20 -32.90
C LEU A 941 12.58 62.28 -32.37
N ARG A 942 13.43 61.97 -31.40
CA ARG A 942 14.46 62.91 -30.88
C ARG A 942 15.46 63.36 -31.96
N LEU A 943 15.84 62.47 -32.88
CA LEU A 943 16.68 62.81 -34.03
C LEU A 943 15.93 63.70 -35.04
N SER A 944 14.65 63.46 -35.29
CA SER A 944 13.77 64.32 -36.08
C SER A 944 13.60 65.70 -35.44
N GLU A 945 13.42 65.77 -34.12
CA GLU A 945 13.28 67.02 -33.36
C GLU A 945 14.58 67.83 -33.33
N THR A 946 15.72 67.19 -33.10
CA THR A 946 17.04 67.87 -33.18
C THR A 946 17.38 68.30 -34.60
N MET A 947 17.07 67.51 -35.63
CA MET A 947 17.18 67.97 -37.02
C MET A 947 16.23 69.15 -37.32
N ARG A 948 15.01 69.14 -36.79
CA ARG A 948 14.04 70.25 -36.94
C ARG A 948 14.55 71.51 -36.24
N ALA A 949 15.03 71.39 -35.00
CA ALA A 949 15.65 72.48 -34.25
C ALA A 949 16.85 73.08 -35.00
N LEU A 950 17.79 72.25 -35.48
CA LEU A 950 18.90 72.71 -36.33
C LEU A 950 18.42 73.38 -37.63
N GLN A 951 17.34 72.87 -38.24
CA GLN A 951 16.76 73.48 -39.44
C GLN A 951 16.09 74.84 -39.14
N ASP A 952 15.53 75.02 -37.95
CA ASP A 952 14.89 76.26 -37.49
C ASP A 952 15.93 77.27 -36.95
N GLU A 953 17.05 76.80 -36.39
CA GLU A 953 18.26 77.60 -36.14
C GLU A 953 18.85 78.12 -37.46
N ILE A 954 18.96 77.27 -38.49
CA ILE A 954 19.41 77.70 -39.83
C ILE A 954 18.43 78.72 -40.46
N LYS A 955 17.11 78.55 -40.29
CA LYS A 955 16.11 79.53 -40.76
C LYS A 955 16.21 80.86 -40.01
N SER A 956 16.34 80.82 -38.68
CA SER A 956 16.40 82.03 -37.85
C SER A 956 17.72 82.79 -37.99
N ALA A 957 18.85 82.09 -38.13
CA ALA A 957 20.14 82.68 -38.52
C ALA A 957 20.06 83.39 -39.89
N ASN A 958 19.26 82.87 -40.82
CA ASN A 958 19.02 83.47 -42.14
C ASN A 958 17.97 84.59 -42.14
N ILE A 959 17.30 84.85 -41.01
CA ILE A 959 16.37 85.98 -40.80
C ILE A 959 17.10 87.19 -40.15
N GLY A 960 18.25 86.97 -39.51
CA GLY A 960 19.00 87.97 -38.76
C GLY A 960 19.78 89.03 -39.57
N GLY A 961 19.71 89.06 -40.90
CA GLY A 961 20.55 89.98 -41.68
C GLY A 961 20.17 90.26 -43.13
N ASN A 962 19.27 91.23 -43.36
CA ASN A 962 19.46 92.33 -44.34
C ASN A 962 18.25 93.29 -44.47
N LYS A 963 18.26 94.37 -43.68
CA LYS A 963 17.68 95.72 -43.93
C LYS A 963 18.54 96.68 -43.07
N VAL A 964 18.96 97.89 -43.44
CA VAL A 964 18.78 98.82 -44.57
C VAL A 964 20.20 99.42 -44.86
N THR A 965 20.59 100.15 -45.92
CA THR A 965 19.96 101.26 -46.66
C THR A 965 20.43 101.38 -48.13
N GLU A 966 19.67 102.16 -48.89
CA GLU A 966 20.05 102.88 -50.12
C GLU A 966 21.13 103.98 -49.85
N PHE A 967 21.79 104.68 -50.80
CA PHE A 967 21.66 104.79 -52.26
C PHE A 967 23.01 105.25 -52.93
N GLU A 968 23.03 105.28 -54.27
CA GLU A 968 23.90 106.06 -55.19
C GLU A 968 25.45 105.97 -55.26
N ARG A 969 25.89 105.38 -56.40
CA ARG A 969 26.81 105.94 -57.45
C ARG A 969 28.31 106.24 -57.21
N GLU A 970 29.08 105.60 -58.11
CA GLU A 970 30.23 106.09 -58.90
C GLU A 970 31.68 106.09 -58.36
N ARG A 971 32.58 105.68 -59.28
CA ARG A 971 34.07 105.81 -59.33
C ARG A 971 34.85 104.96 -58.31
N ASN A 972 35.87 104.14 -58.64
CA ASN A 972 36.90 104.04 -59.71
C ASN A 972 38.30 104.42 -59.18
N VAL A 973 39.24 103.45 -59.21
CA VAL A 973 40.67 103.51 -58.78
C VAL A 973 40.88 103.71 -57.25
N GLY A 974 41.83 103.05 -56.56
CA GLY A 974 42.74 101.96 -56.94
C GLY A 974 44.16 102.07 -56.30
N ASN A 975 44.90 100.94 -56.22
CA ASN A 975 46.21 100.76 -55.53
C ASN A 975 46.10 100.71 -53.98
N LEU A 976 47.03 100.13 -53.20
CA LEU A 976 48.41 99.63 -53.45
C LEU A 976 48.52 98.10 -53.19
N ARG A 977 49.26 97.31 -53.99
CA ARG A 977 50.71 96.94 -53.90
C ARG A 977 51.12 96.31 -52.54
N LYS A 978 51.95 95.27 -52.42
CA LYS A 978 52.72 94.34 -53.31
C LYS A 978 53.09 93.12 -52.42
N SER A 979 53.46 91.91 -52.89
CA SER A 979 54.61 91.64 -53.76
C SER A 979 54.62 90.22 -54.41
N THR A 980 55.00 90.21 -55.69
CA THR A 980 55.96 89.32 -56.42
C THR A 980 55.80 87.79 -56.42
N THR A 981 55.51 87.06 -57.52
CA THR A 981 56.09 86.96 -58.91
C THR A 981 57.42 86.20 -59.00
N PRO A 982 57.77 85.44 -60.08
CA PRO A 982 57.43 85.69 -61.50
C PRO A 982 57.03 84.46 -62.40
N ARG A 983 56.18 84.62 -63.43
CA ARG A 983 56.45 84.62 -64.93
C ARG A 983 56.99 83.31 -65.54
N LYS A 984 56.74 82.89 -66.80
CA LYS A 984 55.78 83.09 -67.94
C LYS A 984 56.10 81.95 -68.98
N LYS A 985 55.67 81.83 -70.25
CA LYS A 985 55.00 82.68 -71.28
C LYS A 985 54.37 81.81 -72.41
N ASN A 986 53.22 82.23 -72.97
CA ASN A 986 52.69 81.91 -74.32
C ASN A 986 52.40 80.42 -74.72
N GLN A 987 51.90 80.08 -75.94
CA GLN A 987 50.72 80.51 -76.75
C GLN A 987 50.75 79.78 -78.14
N ARG A 988 49.57 79.51 -78.76
CA ARG A 988 49.31 79.17 -80.20
C ARG A 988 49.51 77.73 -80.77
N VAL A 989 48.40 77.22 -81.36
CA VAL A 989 48.24 76.62 -82.73
C VAL A 989 48.67 75.16 -83.04
N ARG A 990 47.69 74.24 -82.93
CA ARG A 990 47.14 73.30 -83.95
C ARG A 990 47.87 73.12 -85.31
N ILE A 991 48.33 71.89 -85.63
CA ILE A 991 48.39 71.25 -86.99
C ILE A 991 48.11 69.72 -86.86
N HIS A 992 47.79 69.05 -87.98
CA HIS A 992 47.33 67.64 -88.19
C HIS A 992 48.43 66.53 -88.18
N GLU A 993 47.97 65.25 -88.09
CA GLU A 993 48.43 64.00 -88.78
C GLU A 993 49.89 63.49 -88.65
N SER A 994 50.25 62.19 -88.55
CA SER A 994 49.61 60.90 -88.84
C SER A 994 50.56 59.69 -88.52
N SER A 995 50.02 58.46 -88.59
CA SER A 995 50.69 57.17 -88.95
C SER A 995 51.70 56.41 -88.04
N LYS A 996 51.33 55.14 -87.79
CA LYS A 996 52.13 53.87 -87.81
C LYS A 996 52.97 53.39 -86.59
N ARG A 997 52.44 52.29 -85.99
CA ARG A 997 53.02 50.97 -85.59
C ARG A 997 54.49 50.67 -85.99
N PRO A 998 55.29 49.83 -85.26
CA PRO A 998 54.98 48.39 -84.94
C PRO A 998 55.48 47.81 -83.56
N ILE A 999 54.85 46.82 -82.89
CA ILE A 999 54.83 45.31 -82.95
C ILE A 999 55.85 44.54 -82.05
N THR A 1000 55.41 44.19 -80.82
CA THR A 1000 55.53 42.91 -80.02
C THR A 1000 56.92 42.26 -79.62
N PRO A 1001 57.07 40.94 -79.29
CA PRO A 1001 57.24 40.37 -77.91
C PRO A 1001 58.49 39.41 -77.77
N PRO A 1002 58.61 38.30 -76.96
CA PRO A 1002 57.86 37.70 -75.80
C PRO A 1002 58.76 37.10 -74.64
N SER A 1003 58.19 36.17 -73.80
CA SER A 1003 58.86 35.04 -73.07
C SER A 1003 59.34 35.25 -71.59
N LYS A 1004 59.46 34.25 -70.66
CA LYS A 1004 58.99 32.82 -70.55
C LYS A 1004 59.17 32.23 -69.10
N LEU A 1005 58.36 31.19 -68.76
CA LEU A 1005 58.63 29.99 -67.88
C LEU A 1005 58.83 30.03 -66.33
N LYS A 1006 57.93 29.31 -65.60
CA LYS A 1006 58.12 28.20 -64.59
C LYS A 1006 56.72 27.89 -63.98
N LYS A 1007 56.14 26.66 -63.93
CA LYS A 1007 56.46 25.37 -63.23
C LYS A 1007 56.58 25.50 -61.69
N GLY A 1008 55.80 24.81 -60.83
CA GLY A 1008 54.59 23.95 -60.98
C GLY A 1008 54.56 22.77 -59.97
N GLN A 1009 53.38 22.21 -59.59
CA GLN A 1009 53.19 20.88 -58.95
C GLN A 1009 51.69 20.46 -58.79
N THR A 1010 51.41 19.15 -58.73
CA THR A 1010 50.08 18.46 -58.66
C THR A 1010 50.29 16.95 -58.33
N PRO A 1011 49.24 16.09 -58.20
CA PRO A 1011 47.92 16.17 -57.54
C PRO A 1011 48.01 15.29 -56.24
N PRO A 1012 47.20 14.26 -55.89
CA PRO A 1012 45.75 13.91 -56.03
C PRO A 1012 44.99 14.20 -54.71
N MET A 1013 43.84 13.64 -54.25
CA MET A 1013 42.89 12.53 -54.54
C MET A 1013 41.44 13.04 -54.22
N SER A 1014 40.30 12.37 -54.50
CA SER A 1014 39.87 11.21 -55.33
C SER A 1014 38.38 11.37 -55.70
N LEU A 1015 37.87 10.56 -56.65
CA LEU A 1015 36.54 10.68 -57.28
C LEU A 1015 35.34 10.17 -56.45
N SER A 1016 34.19 10.81 -56.67
CA SER A 1016 32.82 10.26 -56.80
C SER A 1016 31.91 11.44 -57.18
N GLU A 1017 31.32 11.62 -58.36
CA GLU A 1017 30.89 10.76 -59.48
C GLU A 1017 29.48 10.11 -59.40
N GLU A 1018 28.62 10.56 -58.48
CA GLU A 1018 27.17 10.24 -58.52
C GLU A 1018 26.23 11.43 -58.77
N GLU A 1019 26.54 12.65 -58.30
CA GLU A 1019 25.58 13.77 -58.37
C GLU A 1019 25.38 14.34 -59.79
N PHE A 1020 26.37 14.20 -60.69
CA PHE A 1020 26.34 14.83 -62.02
C PHE A 1020 25.31 14.21 -63.00
N LYS A 1021 24.66 13.09 -62.64
CA LYS A 1021 23.76 12.33 -63.54
C LYS A 1021 22.26 12.52 -63.33
N ARG A 1022 21.80 13.28 -62.32
CA ARG A 1022 20.36 13.37 -61.98
C ARG A 1022 19.61 14.61 -62.49
N ARG A 1023 20.23 15.54 -63.24
CA ARG A 1023 19.60 16.86 -63.52
C ARG A 1023 19.49 17.33 -64.98
N TYR A 1024 20.02 16.61 -65.97
CA TYR A 1024 19.81 16.95 -67.38
C TYR A 1024 19.79 15.70 -68.29
N MET A 1025 18.60 15.41 -68.82
CA MET A 1025 18.29 14.90 -70.17
C MET A 1025 16.77 14.70 -70.19
N SER A 1026 16.04 15.32 -71.13
CA SER A 1026 14.59 15.12 -71.24
C SER A 1026 14.24 14.05 -72.28
N GLU A 1027 13.04 13.49 -72.09
CA GLU A 1027 12.10 12.92 -73.07
C GLU A 1027 12.62 12.17 -74.31
N LYS A 1028 12.06 10.97 -74.53
CA LYS A 1028 11.57 10.59 -75.85
C LYS A 1028 10.46 9.54 -75.82
N ASP A 1029 9.31 9.93 -76.38
CA ASP A 1029 8.40 9.14 -77.23
C ASP A 1029 7.99 7.71 -76.78
N CYS A 1030 7.02 7.62 -75.85
CA CYS A 1030 5.83 6.74 -75.93
C CYS A 1030 4.81 7.09 -74.82
#